data_AF-A0A832GZR3-F1
#
_entry.id   AF-A0A832GZR3-F1
#
_cell.length_a   1.000
_cell.length_b   1.000
_cell.length_c   1.000
_cell.angle_alpha   90.00
_cell.angle_beta   90.00
_cell.angle_gamma   90.00
#
_symmetry.space_group_name_H-M   'P 1'
#
loop_
_entity.id
_entity.type
_entity.pdbx_description
1 polymer ?
#
loop_
_entity_poly.entity_id
_entity_poly.type
_entity_poly.pdbx_seq_one_letter_code
_entity_poly.pdbx_strand_id
1 'polypeptide(L)'
;MSKEEAIILWFEELTKDDVPLVGGKNANLGEMLRAGIPVPPGFAVTAYAYKRFIEETGIRDEIYRILREKVKPGASAPEDYIEASKEIRALIEKTPMPKDIEEEIRKAYRELCKRLGKDREFVAVRSSATAEDLPDASFAGQQETYLNVIGEDEVVEKVKKCWSSLFTPRAIFYRESKGFAHEKVLISVAVQKMVNSRSAGVMFTIHPVTGEQDKVVIEGSWGLGESVVAGKVTPDEWVVDKNTLQIVERRISEKTREIVRDPVTGRNVEREVKPERRTAPCLSDDEVRKLGELAIRIEKHYGRAMDIEWAIDRDLPFPENVFIVQARPETVWSVKQTEAKPVEAKAVRLTEAKAVVKGLAASPGVAYGIAKVCPTLEEAKKLMQKGDILVTRMTDPDWVPYMRLASAIVTDEGGMTAHAAIVSRELGIPCIVGTREATKVMQTGKDYTVDARTGVIYEGYVEDLLGRKEEKPAEAVAAPLEIVIKPVTATKIYMNLGVPEKILEYKNLPFDGIGLMRIEFIMASYVGDHPLYLLETGRGDVLVDRLAEGIAMVAREVYPRPVVVRFSDFKTNEYRQLRGGEKYEPHEDNPMLGWRGVSRYISPQYEKAFRLEVKAIKKVRDEMGLGNVWVMAPFVRTLWEAERFIKLLAEEGLESGRDFKIWAMAEVPSIVFLAEEFARYFDGFSIGSNDLTQLTLGTDRDSAILPKIDPRYFDERDPAVKTAIAMLIEKAHNSPYGYRTVSICGQAPSVYPEFTEFLVRQGIDSVSVNPDVVVRTRELVAAIERRMLIEKALGIEHYDEDLGWPMRRVRRGLPNVWARRVDEI
;
A
#
# COMPACT_ATOMS: atom_id res chain seq x y z
N MET A 1 24.23 4.53 32.56
CA MET A 1 23.86 5.27 31.34
C MET A 1 22.47 4.84 30.95
N SER A 2 21.62 5.75 30.45
CA SER A 2 20.34 5.35 29.88
C SER A 2 20.58 4.60 28.57
N LYS A 3 19.61 3.78 28.14
CA LYS A 3 19.67 3.10 26.83
C LYS A 3 19.83 4.08 25.67
N GLU A 4 19.32 5.30 25.81
CA GLU A 4 19.32 6.32 24.75
C GLU A 4 20.71 6.88 24.43
N GLU A 5 21.65 6.78 25.38
CA GLU A 5 23.03 7.29 25.25
C GLU A 5 24.06 6.16 25.08
N ALA A 6 23.61 4.91 25.00
CA ALA A 6 24.51 3.77 24.83
C ALA A 6 25.05 3.71 23.39
N ILE A 7 26.35 3.44 23.23
CA ILE A 7 26.98 3.20 21.92
C ILE A 7 26.64 1.80 21.40
N ILE A 8 26.61 0.83 22.31
CA ILE A 8 26.36 -0.59 22.05
C ILE A 8 25.16 -1.05 22.87
N LEU A 9 24.25 -1.80 22.24
CA LEU A 9 23.20 -2.56 22.91
C LEU A 9 23.22 -4.00 22.41
N TRP A 10 23.22 -4.98 23.32
CA TRP A 10 23.17 -6.39 22.95
C TRP A 10 21.76 -6.76 22.47
N PHE A 11 21.63 -7.69 21.52
CA PHE A 11 20.30 -8.10 21.03
C PHE A 11 19.36 -8.58 22.14
N GLU A 12 19.90 -9.21 23.19
CA GLU A 12 19.17 -9.66 24.38
C GLU A 12 18.51 -8.51 25.17
N GLU A 13 19.05 -7.30 25.05
CA GLU A 13 18.57 -6.10 25.72
C GLU A 13 17.50 -5.36 24.91
N LEU A 14 17.32 -5.72 23.64
CA LEU A 14 16.45 -5.03 22.69
C LEU A 14 15.02 -5.58 22.70
N THR A 15 14.09 -4.71 22.38
CA THR A 15 12.65 -4.95 22.24
C THR A 15 12.14 -4.22 20.99
N LYS A 16 10.92 -4.54 20.56
CA LYS A 16 10.24 -3.80 19.48
C LYS A 16 10.12 -2.29 19.73
N ASP A 17 10.16 -1.83 20.98
CA ASP A 17 10.03 -0.40 21.32
C ASP A 17 11.36 0.36 21.13
N ASP A 18 12.48 -0.34 20.95
CA ASP A 18 13.80 0.25 20.77
C ASP A 18 14.08 0.67 19.29
N VAL A 19 13.09 0.61 18.39
CA VAL A 19 13.22 1.00 16.95
C VAL A 19 13.87 2.38 16.76
N PRO A 20 13.54 3.44 17.53
CA PRO A 20 14.21 4.73 17.39
C PRO A 20 15.72 4.70 17.72
N LEU A 21 16.16 3.75 18.55
CA LEU A 21 17.54 3.62 19.01
C LEU A 21 18.40 2.74 18.10
N VAL A 22 17.81 1.67 17.54
CA VAL A 22 18.57 0.63 16.82
C VAL A 22 18.02 0.30 15.43
N GLY A 23 16.99 1.00 14.97
CA GLY A 23 16.31 0.70 13.72
C GLY A 23 15.47 -0.58 13.78
N GLY A 24 14.64 -0.78 12.75
CA GLY A 24 13.63 -1.81 12.76
C GLY A 24 14.19 -3.24 12.78
N LYS A 25 15.25 -3.53 12.01
CA LYS A 25 15.88 -4.86 11.98
C LYS A 25 16.45 -5.28 13.33
N ASN A 26 17.24 -4.44 13.98
CA ASN A 26 17.85 -4.79 15.27
C ASN A 26 16.80 -4.94 16.38
N ALA A 27 15.80 -4.04 16.41
CA ALA A 27 14.68 -4.17 17.34
C ALA A 27 13.95 -5.51 17.12
N ASN A 28 13.76 -5.91 15.86
CA ASN A 28 13.11 -7.16 15.53
C ASN A 28 13.95 -8.40 15.87
N LEU A 29 15.28 -8.34 15.70
CA LEU A 29 16.19 -9.40 16.14
C LEU A 29 16.11 -9.61 17.66
N GLY A 30 16.07 -8.53 18.44
CA GLY A 30 15.90 -8.61 19.90
C GLY A 30 14.55 -9.15 20.33
N GLU A 31 13.48 -8.68 19.68
CA GLU A 31 12.11 -9.15 19.91
C GLU A 31 11.98 -10.67 19.67
N MET A 32 12.55 -11.18 18.57
CA MET A 32 12.58 -12.61 18.27
C MET A 32 13.37 -13.41 19.31
N LEU A 33 14.55 -12.91 19.72
CA LEU A 33 15.37 -13.58 20.71
C LEU A 33 14.65 -13.70 22.06
N ARG A 34 13.94 -12.65 22.49
CA ARG A 34 13.08 -12.67 23.69
C ARG A 34 11.89 -13.61 23.58
N ALA A 35 11.32 -13.75 22.38
CA ALA A 35 10.26 -14.71 22.10
C ALA A 35 10.76 -16.17 22.06
N GLY A 36 12.06 -16.42 22.29
CA GLY A 36 12.67 -17.74 22.31
C GLY A 36 12.87 -18.34 20.91
N ILE A 37 12.97 -17.49 19.89
CA ILE A 37 13.32 -17.88 18.52
C ILE A 37 14.86 -17.89 18.41
N PRO A 38 15.47 -18.91 17.79
CA PRO A 38 16.92 -19.02 17.69
C PRO A 38 17.48 -17.99 16.70
N VAL A 39 17.93 -16.86 17.23
CA VAL A 39 18.60 -15.79 16.47
C VAL A 39 20.10 -15.84 16.78
N PRO A 40 21.00 -15.72 15.78
CA PRO A 40 22.43 -15.69 16.06
C PRO A 40 22.80 -14.50 16.98
N PRO A 41 23.67 -14.71 17.98
CA PRO A 41 24.02 -13.69 18.96
C PRO A 41 24.77 -12.53 18.30
N GLY A 42 24.62 -11.34 18.86
CA GLY A 42 25.22 -10.12 18.33
C GLY A 42 24.83 -8.88 19.12
N PHE A 43 25.24 -7.74 18.61
CA PHE A 43 24.98 -6.42 19.21
C PHE A 43 24.66 -5.38 18.12
N ALA A 44 23.95 -4.34 18.52
CA ALA A 44 23.65 -3.18 17.71
C ALA A 44 24.58 -2.02 18.08
N VAL A 45 25.21 -1.42 17.07
CA VAL A 45 25.80 -0.07 17.17
C VAL A 45 24.66 0.92 16.98
N THR A 46 24.35 1.71 18.01
CA THR A 46 23.11 2.50 18.07
C THR A 46 23.09 3.67 17.09
N ALA A 47 21.88 4.17 16.80
CA ALA A 47 21.67 5.41 16.08
C ALA A 47 22.32 6.62 16.79
N TYR A 48 22.43 6.56 18.12
CA TYR A 48 23.14 7.56 18.92
C TYR A 48 24.64 7.59 18.60
N ALA A 49 25.30 6.43 18.43
CA ALA A 49 26.70 6.37 18.02
C ALA A 49 26.93 7.03 16.64
N TYR A 50 26.05 6.77 15.67
CA TYR A 50 26.09 7.44 14.36
C TYR A 50 25.89 8.96 14.50
N LYS A 51 24.92 9.39 15.30
CA LYS A 51 24.66 10.81 15.55
C LYS A 51 25.87 11.51 16.16
N ARG A 52 26.48 10.94 17.21
CA ARG A 52 27.71 11.47 17.81
C ARG A 52 28.84 11.53 16.81
N PHE A 53 29.03 10.50 15.98
CA PHE A 53 30.06 10.47 14.95
C PHE A 53 29.93 11.67 14.00
N ILE A 54 28.74 11.94 13.44
CA ILE A 54 28.57 13.05 12.48
C ILE A 54 28.61 14.43 13.14
N GLU A 55 28.18 14.54 14.40
CA GLU A 55 28.16 15.81 15.15
C GLU A 55 29.55 16.19 15.68
N GLU A 56 30.27 15.27 16.35
CA GLU A 56 31.57 15.56 16.97
C GLU A 56 32.70 15.75 15.95
N THR A 57 32.58 15.13 14.78
CA THR A 57 33.55 15.30 13.69
C THR A 57 33.23 16.51 12.81
N GLY A 58 32.11 17.20 13.04
CA GLY A 58 31.69 18.39 12.28
C GLY A 58 31.23 18.12 10.86
N ILE A 59 31.17 16.86 10.41
CA ILE A 59 30.77 16.53 9.03
C ILE A 59 29.25 16.64 8.80
N ARG A 60 28.45 16.70 9.87
CA ARG A 60 26.99 16.84 9.78
C ARG A 60 26.56 17.98 8.86
N ASP A 61 27.07 19.18 9.11
CA ASP A 61 26.66 20.38 8.37
C ASP A 61 27.08 20.31 6.91
N GLU A 62 28.24 19.71 6.64
CA GLU A 62 28.77 19.50 5.30
C GLU A 62 27.92 18.48 4.50
N ILE A 63 27.52 17.38 5.13
CA ILE A 63 26.62 16.39 4.51
C ILE A 63 25.31 17.04 4.06
N TYR A 64 24.68 17.81 4.95
CA TYR A 64 23.41 18.46 4.63
C TYR A 64 23.56 19.66 3.69
N ARG A 65 24.73 20.30 3.65
CA ARG A 65 25.06 21.31 2.65
C ARG A 65 25.14 20.69 1.26
N ILE A 66 25.87 19.59 1.09
CA ILE A 66 25.98 18.87 -0.20
C ILE A 66 24.58 18.44 -0.69
N LEU A 67 23.74 17.92 0.21
CA LEU A 67 22.36 17.56 -0.13
C LEU A 67 21.53 18.75 -0.61
N ARG A 68 21.57 19.90 0.08
CA ARG A 68 20.81 21.09 -0.32
C ARG A 68 21.32 21.72 -1.62
N GLU A 69 22.62 21.70 -1.86
CA GLU A 69 23.23 22.29 -3.05
C GLU A 69 22.97 21.44 -4.30
N LYS A 70 23.11 20.12 -4.19
CA LYS A 70 23.04 19.19 -5.32
C LYS A 70 21.65 18.59 -5.54
N VAL A 71 20.89 18.34 -4.48
CA VAL A 71 19.57 17.68 -4.56
C VAL A 71 18.47 18.72 -4.35
N LYS A 72 17.95 19.28 -5.44
CA LYS A 72 16.86 20.26 -5.45
C LYS A 72 15.50 19.54 -5.49
N PRO A 73 14.62 19.77 -4.49
CA PRO A 73 13.32 19.10 -4.41
C PRO A 73 12.50 19.25 -5.69
N GLY A 74 12.06 18.13 -6.27
CA GLY A 74 11.18 18.09 -7.45
C GLY A 74 11.83 18.47 -8.80
N ALA A 75 13.15 18.71 -8.85
CA ALA A 75 13.83 19.16 -10.07
C ALA A 75 15.20 18.50 -10.33
N SER A 76 15.70 17.63 -9.44
CA SER A 76 17.02 17.01 -9.61
C SER A 76 17.04 15.88 -10.64
N ALA A 77 18.10 15.87 -11.46
CA ALA A 77 18.39 14.80 -12.40
C ALA A 77 19.03 13.60 -11.69
N PRO A 78 18.95 12.38 -12.24
CA PRO A 78 19.59 11.18 -11.66
C PRO A 78 21.08 11.38 -11.33
N GLU A 79 21.81 12.14 -12.16
CA GLU A 79 23.22 12.45 -11.99
C GLU A 79 23.52 13.21 -10.70
N ASP A 80 22.62 14.12 -10.29
CA ASP A 80 22.76 14.91 -9.06
C ASP A 80 22.82 14.02 -7.81
N TYR A 81 21.98 12.97 -7.77
CA TYR A 81 21.95 11.99 -6.67
C TYR A 81 23.21 11.14 -6.62
N ILE A 82 23.75 10.77 -7.78
CA ILE A 82 24.99 9.98 -7.88
C ILE A 82 26.18 10.79 -7.38
N GLU A 83 26.29 12.06 -7.80
CA GLU A 83 27.35 12.94 -7.35
C GLU A 83 27.28 13.24 -5.86
N ALA A 84 26.08 13.62 -5.36
CA ALA A 84 25.87 13.87 -3.93
C ALA A 84 26.20 12.64 -3.09
N SER A 85 25.75 11.45 -3.51
CA SER A 85 26.08 10.19 -2.84
C SER A 85 27.59 9.96 -2.78
N LYS A 86 28.29 10.13 -3.90
CA LYS A 86 29.73 9.86 -3.97
C LYS A 86 30.53 10.77 -3.04
N GLU A 87 30.19 12.05 -2.97
CA GLU A 87 30.85 13.03 -2.09
C GLU A 87 30.56 12.75 -0.62
N ILE A 88 29.29 12.55 -0.26
CA ILE A 88 28.88 12.30 1.13
C ILE A 88 29.47 10.99 1.65
N ARG A 89 29.44 9.92 0.84
CA ARG A 89 30.00 8.63 1.22
C ARG A 89 31.51 8.72 1.42
N ALA A 90 32.22 9.37 0.50
CA ALA A 90 33.65 9.58 0.64
C ALA A 90 34.01 10.41 1.89
N LEU A 91 33.17 11.39 2.24
CA LEU A 91 33.33 12.19 3.46
C LEU A 91 33.22 11.31 4.71
N ILE A 92 32.12 10.55 4.86
CA ILE A 92 31.91 9.62 5.99
C ILE A 92 33.03 8.58 6.07
N GLU A 93 33.43 8.02 4.92
CA GLU A 93 34.42 6.94 4.86
C GLU A 93 35.85 7.41 5.14
N LYS A 94 36.19 8.69 4.90
CA LYS A 94 37.51 9.27 5.21
C LYS A 94 37.59 9.84 6.63
N THR A 95 36.48 10.28 7.21
CA THR A 95 36.47 10.85 8.56
C THR A 95 36.84 9.79 9.61
N PRO A 96 37.83 10.07 10.50
CA PRO A 96 38.15 9.19 11.62
C PRO A 96 36.99 9.08 12.61
N MET A 97 36.74 7.87 13.11
CA MET A 97 35.74 7.65 14.15
C MET A 97 36.28 8.17 15.51
N PRO A 98 35.46 8.81 16.36
CA PRO A 98 35.84 9.10 17.74
C PRO A 98 36.37 7.85 18.45
N LYS A 99 37.50 7.99 19.15
CA LYS A 99 38.24 6.85 19.73
C LYS A 99 37.43 6.07 20.75
N ASP A 100 36.55 6.73 21.49
CA ASP A 100 35.64 6.11 22.45
C ASP A 100 34.61 5.22 21.75
N ILE A 101 34.00 5.70 20.66
CA ILE A 101 33.05 4.90 19.85
C ILE A 101 33.76 3.70 19.22
N GLU A 102 34.93 3.92 18.64
CA GLU A 102 35.75 2.86 18.04
C GLU A 102 36.09 1.78 19.08
N GLU A 103 36.62 2.16 20.23
CA GLU A 103 37.03 1.22 21.28
C GLU A 103 35.84 0.45 21.86
N GLU A 104 34.67 1.06 22.01
CA GLU A 104 33.46 0.36 22.46
C GLU A 104 33.00 -0.70 21.45
N ILE A 105 33.07 -0.43 20.13
CA ILE A 105 32.80 -1.44 19.10
C ILE A 105 33.81 -2.60 19.17
N ARG A 106 35.11 -2.29 19.35
CA ARG A 106 36.17 -3.31 19.49
C ARG A 106 35.97 -4.17 20.73
N LYS A 107 35.62 -3.56 21.88
CA LYS A 107 35.30 -4.27 23.11
C LYS A 107 34.09 -5.18 22.93
N ALA A 108 33.01 -4.70 22.31
CA ALA A 108 31.81 -5.49 22.07
C ALA A 108 32.10 -6.71 21.17
N TYR A 109 32.92 -6.53 20.12
CA TYR A 109 33.35 -7.64 19.27
C TYR A 109 34.22 -8.66 20.02
N ARG A 110 35.18 -8.21 20.84
CA ARG A 110 36.00 -9.11 21.70
C ARG A 110 35.14 -9.89 22.70
N GLU A 111 34.16 -9.22 23.30
CA GLU A 111 33.21 -9.85 24.21
C GLU A 111 32.31 -10.87 23.49
N LEU A 112 31.85 -10.56 22.27
CA LEU A 112 31.09 -11.52 21.44
C LEU A 112 31.93 -12.76 21.14
N CYS A 113 33.20 -12.60 20.76
CA CYS A 113 34.12 -13.70 20.52
C CYS A 113 34.31 -14.56 21.78
N LYS A 114 34.48 -13.91 22.94
CA LYS A 114 34.61 -14.58 24.25
C LYS A 114 33.36 -15.37 24.62
N ARG A 115 32.15 -14.81 24.43
CA ARG A 115 30.87 -15.51 24.66
C ARG A 115 30.71 -16.75 23.79
N LEU A 116 31.31 -16.74 22.60
CA LEU A 116 31.33 -17.87 21.67
C LEU A 116 32.50 -18.83 21.88
N GLY A 117 33.38 -18.57 22.87
CA GLY A 117 34.54 -19.41 23.17
C GLY A 117 35.62 -19.39 22.07
N LYS A 118 35.74 -18.29 21.32
CA LYS A 118 36.72 -18.15 20.22
C LYS A 118 37.56 -16.88 20.38
N ASP A 119 38.77 -16.90 19.83
CA ASP A 119 39.64 -15.71 19.78
C ASP A 119 39.18 -14.70 18.72
N ARG A 120 38.66 -15.20 17.59
CA ARG A 120 38.07 -14.42 16.50
C ARG A 120 36.89 -15.17 15.93
N GLU A 121 35.84 -14.45 15.57
CA GLU A 121 34.64 -15.01 14.96
C GLU A 121 34.24 -14.25 13.70
N PHE A 122 33.69 -14.94 12.72
CA PHE A 122 33.10 -14.30 11.55
C PHE A 122 31.75 -13.67 11.90
N VAL A 123 31.56 -12.41 11.51
CA VAL A 123 30.31 -11.67 11.75
C VAL A 123 29.73 -11.13 10.44
N ALA A 124 28.41 -10.95 10.43
CA ALA A 124 27.69 -10.14 9.47
C ALA A 124 27.53 -8.73 10.04
N VAL A 125 27.83 -7.72 9.23
CA VAL A 125 27.64 -6.30 9.57
C VAL A 125 26.52 -5.77 8.67
N ARG A 126 25.34 -5.54 9.24
CA ARG A 126 24.10 -5.21 8.49
C ARG A 126 23.58 -3.85 8.91
N SER A 127 23.15 -3.05 7.95
CA SER A 127 22.47 -1.78 8.19
C SER A 127 21.04 -1.99 8.72
N SER A 128 20.64 -1.14 9.68
CA SER A 128 19.32 -1.13 10.32
C SER A 128 18.89 0.33 10.51
N ALA A 129 18.17 0.90 9.54
CA ALA A 129 17.75 2.30 9.64
C ALA A 129 16.48 2.48 10.49
N THR A 130 16.38 3.65 11.14
CA THR A 130 15.22 4.04 12.00
C THR A 130 13.90 4.18 11.25
N ALA A 131 13.95 4.30 9.92
CA ALA A 131 12.77 4.41 9.05
C ALA A 131 12.57 3.20 8.12
N GLU A 132 13.40 2.15 8.25
CA GLU A 132 13.46 1.02 7.29
C GLU A 132 12.18 0.16 7.21
N ASP A 133 11.43 0.10 8.31
CA ASP A 133 10.27 -0.78 8.50
C ASP A 133 8.96 0.00 8.77
N LEU A 134 8.84 1.24 8.27
CA LEU A 134 7.57 1.98 8.34
C LEU A 134 6.51 1.31 7.45
N PRO A 135 5.22 1.27 7.85
CA PRO A 135 4.13 0.57 7.13
C PRO A 135 4.01 0.93 5.64
N ASP A 136 4.36 2.17 5.27
CA ASP A 136 4.27 2.71 3.90
C ASP A 136 5.64 2.83 3.19
N ALA A 137 6.71 2.34 3.82
CA ALA A 137 8.08 2.48 3.31
C ALA A 137 8.92 1.23 3.54
N SER A 138 8.98 0.33 2.54
CA SER A 138 9.96 -0.75 2.51
C SER A 138 11.27 -0.26 1.87
N PHE A 139 12.32 -0.12 2.67
CA PHE A 139 13.68 0.19 2.19
C PHE A 139 14.42 -1.07 1.69
N ALA A 140 13.69 -2.06 1.17
CA ALA A 140 14.23 -3.37 0.84
C ALA A 140 15.37 -3.28 -0.18
N GLY A 141 16.53 -3.84 0.19
CA GLY A 141 17.72 -3.92 -0.66
C GLY A 141 18.40 -2.58 -0.97
N GLN A 142 18.10 -1.50 -0.24
CA GLN A 142 18.69 -0.18 -0.49
C GLN A 142 20.00 0.09 0.27
N GLN A 143 20.27 -0.68 1.34
CA GLN A 143 21.38 -0.45 2.27
C GLN A 143 22.35 -1.65 2.29
N GLU A 144 23.61 -1.38 2.62
CA GLU A 144 24.69 -2.35 2.46
C GLU A 144 24.73 -3.38 3.59
N THR A 145 25.08 -4.62 3.24
CA THR A 145 25.35 -5.73 4.16
C THR A 145 26.70 -6.33 3.83
N TYR A 146 27.52 -6.58 4.85
CA TYR A 146 28.84 -7.17 4.72
C TYR A 146 28.87 -8.51 5.45
N LEU A 147 29.16 -9.59 4.73
CA LEU A 147 29.20 -10.96 5.27
C LEU A 147 30.65 -11.43 5.46
N ASN A 148 30.83 -12.37 6.40
CA ASN A 148 32.13 -12.97 6.73
C ASN A 148 33.23 -11.92 7.04
N VAL A 149 32.86 -10.89 7.81
CA VAL A 149 33.80 -9.91 8.37
C VAL A 149 34.51 -10.55 9.55
N ILE A 150 35.83 -10.37 9.68
CA ILE A 150 36.59 -11.00 10.77
C ILE A 150 37.65 -10.07 11.36
N GLY A 151 37.60 -9.90 12.69
CA GLY A 151 38.53 -9.05 13.42
C GLY A 151 37.98 -7.64 13.66
N GLU A 152 38.42 -7.06 14.77
CA GLU A 152 37.89 -5.81 15.29
C GLU A 152 38.11 -4.60 14.34
N ASP A 153 39.27 -4.51 13.68
CA ASP A 153 39.55 -3.46 12.70
C ASP A 153 38.57 -3.47 11.53
N GLU A 154 38.29 -4.67 11.01
CA GLU A 154 37.40 -4.83 9.86
C GLU A 154 35.94 -4.55 10.24
N VAL A 155 35.53 -4.93 11.45
CA VAL A 155 34.20 -4.62 11.98
C VAL A 155 33.99 -3.11 12.06
N VAL A 156 34.95 -2.36 12.61
CA VAL A 156 34.89 -0.89 12.68
C VAL A 156 34.80 -0.29 11.27
N GLU A 157 35.61 -0.78 10.32
CA GLU A 157 35.56 -0.33 8.91
C GLU A 157 34.17 -0.56 8.30
N LYS A 158 33.59 -1.76 8.47
CA LYS A 158 32.28 -2.09 7.90
C LYS A 158 31.13 -1.36 8.57
N VAL A 159 31.21 -1.09 9.88
CA VAL A 159 30.23 -0.22 10.56
C VAL A 159 30.21 1.16 9.92
N LYS A 160 31.38 1.74 9.64
CA LYS A 160 31.47 3.04 8.97
C LYS A 160 30.93 3.02 7.54
N LYS A 161 31.13 1.93 6.81
CA LYS A 161 30.53 1.72 5.48
C LYS A 161 29.01 1.55 5.54
N CYS A 162 28.48 0.84 6.53
CA CYS A 162 27.04 0.80 6.76
C CYS A 162 26.47 2.20 7.04
N TRP A 163 27.15 3.05 7.82
CA TRP A 163 26.75 4.44 8.00
C TRP A 163 26.78 5.25 6.70
N SER A 164 27.80 5.07 5.85
CA SER A 164 27.85 5.74 4.54
C SER A 164 26.73 5.27 3.60
N SER A 165 26.30 4.00 3.71
CA SER A 165 25.21 3.44 2.92
C SER A 165 23.85 4.11 3.15
N LEU A 166 23.70 4.88 4.23
CA LEU A 166 22.54 5.75 4.41
C LEU A 166 22.42 6.76 3.26
N PHE A 167 23.50 7.11 2.57
CA PHE A 167 23.55 8.08 1.47
C PHE A 167 23.90 7.42 0.13
N THR A 168 23.42 6.21 -0.14
CA THR A 168 23.40 5.69 -1.53
C THR A 168 22.48 6.55 -2.42
N PRO A 169 22.69 6.60 -3.74
CA PRO A 169 21.86 7.42 -4.64
C PRO A 169 20.37 7.07 -4.48
N ARG A 170 20.07 5.77 -4.37
CA ARG A 170 18.73 5.24 -4.15
C ARG A 170 18.12 5.70 -2.81
N ALA A 171 18.88 5.65 -1.72
CA ALA A 171 18.38 6.08 -0.41
C ALA A 171 18.15 7.60 -0.34
N ILE A 172 18.98 8.40 -1.02
CA ILE A 172 18.78 9.86 -1.13
C ILE A 172 17.51 10.16 -1.93
N PHE A 173 17.40 9.61 -3.14
CA PHE A 173 16.23 9.78 -4.02
C PHE A 173 14.93 9.34 -3.33
N TYR A 174 14.95 8.18 -2.68
CA TYR A 174 13.77 7.66 -2.01
C TYR A 174 13.25 8.61 -0.92
N ARG A 175 14.15 9.12 -0.06
CA ARG A 175 13.76 10.07 1.00
C ARG A 175 13.24 11.39 0.42
N GLU A 176 13.85 11.90 -0.63
CA GLU A 176 13.38 13.11 -1.31
C GLU A 176 11.98 12.91 -1.90
N SER A 177 11.77 11.83 -2.66
CA SER A 177 10.48 11.51 -3.30
C SER A 177 9.32 11.30 -2.31
N LYS A 178 9.63 10.89 -1.08
CA LYS A 178 8.68 10.70 0.02
C LYS A 178 8.56 11.92 0.94
N GLY A 179 9.33 12.98 0.70
CA GLY A 179 9.35 14.18 1.55
C GLY A 179 9.95 13.97 2.94
N PHE A 180 10.77 12.93 3.14
CA PHE A 180 11.45 12.69 4.41
C PHE A 180 12.66 13.63 4.57
N ALA A 181 12.69 14.38 5.66
CA ALA A 181 13.86 15.19 6.01
C ALA A 181 15.08 14.30 6.25
N HIS A 182 16.17 14.54 5.51
CA HIS A 182 17.41 13.76 5.61
C HIS A 182 18.01 13.80 7.02
N GLU A 183 17.77 14.87 7.77
CA GLU A 183 18.25 15.09 9.14
C GLU A 183 17.56 14.19 10.18
N LYS A 184 16.36 13.67 9.87
CA LYS A 184 15.56 12.89 10.80
C LYS A 184 15.80 11.38 10.70
N VAL A 185 16.48 10.92 9.65
CA VAL A 185 16.72 9.49 9.43
C VAL A 185 18.10 9.14 9.97
N LEU A 186 18.15 8.40 11.07
CA LEU A 186 19.37 7.85 11.63
C LEU A 186 19.51 6.37 11.27
N ILE A 187 20.74 5.86 11.39
CA ILE A 187 21.08 4.48 11.08
C ILE A 187 21.80 3.82 12.25
N SER A 188 21.39 2.58 12.53
CA SER A 188 22.08 1.65 13.42
C SER A 188 22.70 0.54 12.58
N VAL A 189 23.67 -0.18 13.17
CA VAL A 189 24.37 -1.28 12.50
C VAL A 189 24.32 -2.52 13.38
N ALA A 190 23.79 -3.61 12.84
CA ALA A 190 23.83 -4.94 13.42
C ALA A 190 25.21 -5.56 13.23
N VAL A 191 25.85 -6.04 14.30
CA VAL A 191 27.03 -6.90 14.23
C VAL A 191 26.63 -8.25 14.82
N GLN A 192 26.44 -9.24 13.95
CA GLN A 192 25.83 -10.52 14.30
C GLN A 192 26.77 -11.68 13.96
N LYS A 193 26.83 -12.72 14.80
CA LYS A 193 27.54 -13.97 14.47
C LYS A 193 27.11 -14.46 13.09
N MET A 194 28.08 -14.70 12.21
CA MET A 194 27.82 -15.29 10.91
C MET A 194 27.46 -16.77 11.08
N VAL A 195 26.33 -17.18 10.50
CA VAL A 195 25.96 -18.60 10.42
C VAL A 195 26.80 -19.25 9.33
N ASN A 196 27.48 -20.35 9.63
CA ASN A 196 28.27 -21.09 8.64
C ASN A 196 27.36 -21.99 7.81
N SER A 197 26.50 -21.39 7.00
CA SER A 197 25.34 -22.07 6.43
C SER A 197 25.71 -23.30 5.59
N ARG A 198 25.14 -24.45 5.95
CA ARG A 198 25.01 -25.62 5.06
C ARG A 198 24.00 -25.31 3.96
N SER A 199 22.86 -24.80 4.39
CA SER A 199 21.76 -24.30 3.55
C SER A 199 21.15 -23.08 4.19
N ALA A 200 20.52 -22.24 3.38
CA ALA A 200 19.84 -21.04 3.82
C ALA A 200 18.77 -20.66 2.79
N GLY A 201 17.83 -19.82 3.21
CA GLY A 201 16.76 -19.38 2.34
C GLY A 201 15.74 -18.52 3.05
N VAL A 202 14.52 -18.53 2.52
CA VAL A 202 13.40 -17.73 3.02
C VAL A 202 12.21 -18.62 3.30
N MET A 203 11.28 -18.15 4.13
CA MET A 203 9.99 -18.79 4.30
C MET A 203 8.89 -17.75 4.55
N PHE A 204 7.71 -18.06 4.05
CA PHE A 204 6.52 -17.23 4.17
C PHE A 204 5.48 -17.96 5.01
N THR A 205 4.86 -17.26 5.95
CA THR A 205 3.78 -17.84 6.76
C THR A 205 2.43 -17.77 6.04
N ILE A 206 2.41 -17.52 4.75
CA ILE A 206 1.25 -17.58 3.87
C ILE A 206 1.76 -18.08 2.52
N HIS A 207 0.94 -18.79 1.75
CA HIS A 207 1.34 -19.14 0.40
C HIS A 207 1.44 -17.86 -0.45
N PRO A 208 2.63 -17.47 -0.95
CA PRO A 208 2.82 -16.17 -1.57
C PRO A 208 2.09 -16.04 -2.93
N VAL A 209 1.86 -17.17 -3.63
CA VAL A 209 1.10 -17.23 -4.90
C VAL A 209 -0.42 -17.41 -4.73
N THR A 210 -0.87 -18.37 -3.91
CA THR A 210 -2.30 -18.70 -3.77
C THR A 210 -3.01 -17.92 -2.67
N GLY A 211 -2.28 -17.41 -1.69
CA GLY A 211 -2.83 -16.69 -0.54
C GLY A 211 -3.36 -17.59 0.57
N GLU A 212 -3.13 -18.90 0.48
CA GLU A 212 -3.55 -19.86 1.50
C GLU A 212 -2.86 -19.57 2.84
N GLN A 213 -3.65 -19.15 3.82
CA GLN A 213 -3.19 -18.78 5.16
C GLN A 213 -2.88 -19.97 6.06
N ASP A 214 -3.30 -21.18 5.69
CA ASP A 214 -3.04 -22.41 6.43
C ASP A 214 -1.71 -23.08 6.01
N LYS A 215 -0.94 -22.46 5.11
CA LYS A 215 0.33 -22.99 4.60
C LYS A 215 1.53 -22.13 5.00
N VAL A 216 2.67 -22.78 5.20
CA VAL A 216 4.00 -22.16 5.26
C VAL A 216 4.77 -22.61 4.03
N VAL A 217 5.31 -21.68 3.26
CA VAL A 217 6.16 -21.97 2.10
C VAL A 217 7.61 -21.72 2.47
N ILE A 218 8.45 -22.74 2.35
CA ILE A 218 9.87 -22.71 2.71
C ILE A 218 10.68 -22.90 1.43
N GLU A 219 11.55 -21.94 1.13
CA GLU A 219 12.48 -22.01 0.00
C GLU A 219 13.92 -22.04 0.51
N GLY A 220 14.76 -22.90 -0.08
CA GLY A 220 16.16 -23.03 0.36
C GLY A 220 17.13 -23.44 -0.74
N SER A 221 18.39 -23.04 -0.59
CA SER A 221 19.49 -23.53 -1.42
C SER A 221 20.74 -23.83 -0.58
N TRP A 222 21.76 -24.38 -1.22
CA TRP A 222 23.05 -24.66 -0.60
C TRP A 222 23.86 -23.38 -0.33
N GLY A 223 24.57 -23.35 0.80
CA GLY A 223 25.42 -22.24 1.18
C GLY A 223 24.66 -21.05 1.78
N LEU A 224 25.16 -19.83 1.54
CA LEU A 224 24.61 -18.59 2.08
C LEU A 224 23.32 -18.17 1.36
N GLY A 225 22.38 -17.61 2.13
CA GLY A 225 21.06 -17.19 1.65
C GLY A 225 21.10 -16.07 0.61
N GLU A 226 22.23 -15.36 0.48
CA GLU A 226 22.47 -14.35 -0.56
C GLU A 226 22.18 -14.89 -1.97
N SER A 227 22.46 -16.18 -2.22
CA SER A 227 22.17 -16.83 -3.50
C SER A 227 20.68 -16.92 -3.81
N VAL A 228 19.85 -17.16 -2.78
CA VAL A 228 18.39 -17.24 -2.89
C VAL A 228 17.80 -15.83 -2.98
N VAL A 229 18.18 -14.92 -2.08
CA VAL A 229 17.65 -13.55 -2.04
C VAL A 229 18.01 -12.75 -3.30
N ALA A 230 19.20 -12.97 -3.88
CA ALA A 230 19.59 -12.34 -5.14
C ALA A 230 19.02 -13.05 -6.39
N GLY A 231 18.32 -14.17 -6.24
CA GLY A 231 17.79 -14.96 -7.36
C GLY A 231 18.85 -15.64 -8.22
N LYS A 232 20.09 -15.79 -7.73
CA LYS A 232 21.20 -16.42 -8.47
C LYS A 232 21.02 -17.92 -8.66
N VAL A 233 20.13 -18.53 -7.89
CA VAL A 233 19.85 -19.97 -7.91
C VAL A 233 18.35 -20.21 -7.85
N THR A 234 17.89 -21.27 -8.51
CA THR A 234 16.52 -21.78 -8.31
C THR A 234 16.51 -22.64 -7.04
N PRO A 235 15.82 -22.21 -5.97
CA PRO A 235 15.82 -22.93 -4.70
C PRO A 235 14.95 -24.19 -4.76
N ASP A 236 15.15 -25.08 -3.79
CA ASP A 236 14.16 -26.09 -3.42
C ASP A 236 12.99 -25.41 -2.71
N GLU A 237 11.80 -25.99 -2.82
CA GLU A 237 10.57 -25.48 -2.23
C GLU A 237 9.83 -26.59 -1.47
N TRP A 238 9.32 -26.27 -0.29
CA TRP A 238 8.46 -27.11 0.53
C TRP A 238 7.24 -26.31 0.97
N VAL A 239 6.06 -26.92 0.84
CA VAL A 239 4.82 -26.37 1.42
C VAL A 239 4.45 -27.22 2.62
N VAL A 240 4.29 -26.56 3.77
CA VAL A 240 3.96 -27.20 5.06
C VAL A 240 2.59 -26.74 5.51
N ASP A 241 1.73 -27.69 5.89
CA ASP A 241 0.43 -27.40 6.47
C ASP A 241 0.59 -26.97 7.95
N LYS A 242 0.04 -25.81 8.32
CA LYS A 242 0.21 -25.24 9.67
C LYS A 242 -0.46 -26.06 10.77
N ASN A 243 -1.57 -26.72 10.46
CA ASN A 243 -2.35 -27.45 11.45
C ASN A 243 -1.69 -28.78 11.81
N THR A 244 -1.08 -29.43 10.82
CA THR A 244 -0.52 -30.78 10.95
C THR A 244 1.01 -30.82 10.96
N LEU A 245 1.68 -29.73 10.57
CA LEU A 245 3.12 -29.66 10.30
C LEU A 245 3.61 -30.69 9.26
N GLN A 246 2.70 -31.20 8.42
CA GLN A 246 3.06 -32.12 7.35
C GLN A 246 3.50 -31.36 6.10
N ILE A 247 4.51 -31.90 5.43
CA ILE A 247 4.96 -31.43 4.11
C ILE A 247 3.91 -31.90 3.09
N VAL A 248 3.12 -30.98 2.56
CA VAL A 248 2.06 -31.27 1.57
C VAL A 248 2.58 -31.25 0.15
N GLU A 249 3.61 -30.43 -0.12
CA GLU A 249 4.26 -30.34 -1.42
C GLU A 249 5.78 -30.23 -1.26
N ARG A 250 6.52 -30.82 -2.20
CA ARG A 250 7.98 -30.73 -2.28
C ARG A 250 8.41 -30.60 -3.74
N ARG A 251 9.23 -29.61 -4.01
CA ARG A 251 9.87 -29.41 -5.31
C ARG A 251 11.37 -29.24 -5.14
N ILE A 252 12.12 -30.23 -5.63
CA ILE A 252 13.58 -30.19 -5.59
C ILE A 252 14.10 -29.67 -6.91
N SER A 253 14.82 -28.55 -6.85
CA SER A 253 15.38 -27.86 -8.00
C SER A 253 16.85 -28.21 -8.18
N GLU A 254 17.32 -28.13 -9.43
CA GLU A 254 18.74 -28.29 -9.74
C GLU A 254 19.52 -27.04 -9.31
N LYS A 255 20.16 -27.10 -8.14
CA LYS A 255 20.92 -25.99 -7.55
C LYS A 255 22.34 -25.99 -8.11
N THR A 256 22.59 -25.23 -9.17
CA THR A 256 23.87 -25.25 -9.90
C THR A 256 24.99 -24.45 -9.23
N ARG A 257 24.67 -23.46 -8.41
CA ARG A 257 25.62 -22.56 -7.74
C ARG A 257 25.35 -22.47 -6.24
N GLU A 258 26.42 -22.29 -5.46
CA GLU A 258 26.37 -21.97 -4.03
C GLU A 258 27.35 -20.84 -3.72
N ILE A 259 26.97 -19.96 -2.78
CA ILE A 259 27.89 -19.00 -2.18
C ILE A 259 28.35 -19.56 -0.86
N VAL A 260 29.65 -19.73 -0.68
CA VAL A 260 30.24 -20.26 0.55
C VAL A 260 31.40 -19.38 1.01
N ARG A 261 31.74 -19.49 2.29
CA ARG A 261 32.99 -18.92 2.80
C ARG A 261 34.16 -19.75 2.26
N ASP A 262 35.10 -19.08 1.61
CA ASP A 262 36.39 -19.64 1.23
C ASP A 262 37.20 -19.93 2.51
N PRO A 263 37.63 -21.18 2.74
CA PRO A 263 38.40 -21.53 3.93
C PRO A 263 39.80 -20.90 3.99
N VAL A 264 40.35 -20.44 2.86
CA VAL A 264 41.68 -19.80 2.78
C VAL A 264 41.57 -18.30 2.96
N THR A 265 40.71 -17.65 2.16
CA THR A 265 40.60 -16.18 2.18
C THR A 265 39.62 -15.64 3.21
N GLY A 266 38.72 -16.50 3.72
CA GLY A 266 37.62 -16.11 4.61
C GLY A 266 36.51 -15.31 3.92
N ARG A 267 36.61 -15.09 2.61
CA ARG A 267 35.65 -14.28 1.82
C ARG A 267 34.55 -15.14 1.19
N ASN A 268 33.47 -14.50 0.78
CA ASN A 268 32.43 -15.15 -0.02
C ASN A 268 33.00 -15.50 -1.40
N VAL A 269 32.88 -16.76 -1.79
CA VAL A 269 33.16 -17.22 -3.14
C VAL A 269 31.93 -17.90 -3.71
N GLU A 270 31.60 -17.52 -4.94
CA GLU A 270 30.57 -18.19 -5.72
C GLU A 270 31.23 -19.34 -6.48
N ARG A 271 30.68 -20.55 -6.34
CA ARG A 271 31.19 -21.74 -7.01
C ARG A 271 30.06 -22.63 -7.49
N GLU A 272 30.38 -23.50 -8.44
CA GLU A 272 29.44 -24.54 -8.86
C GLU A 272 29.25 -25.59 -7.76
N VAL A 273 27.99 -25.99 -7.57
CA VAL A 273 27.64 -27.12 -6.71
C VAL A 273 28.07 -28.40 -7.42
N LYS A 274 28.67 -29.34 -6.67
CA LYS A 274 29.07 -30.64 -7.21
C LYS A 274 27.86 -31.40 -7.80
N PRO A 275 27.98 -32.10 -8.93
CA PRO A 275 26.85 -32.72 -9.63
C PRO A 275 25.94 -33.56 -8.72
N GLU A 276 26.51 -34.30 -7.78
CA GLU A 276 25.77 -35.18 -6.87
C GLU A 276 24.88 -34.43 -5.87
N ARG A 277 25.21 -33.16 -5.59
CA ARG A 277 24.45 -32.29 -4.67
C ARG A 277 23.43 -31.41 -5.39
N ARG A 278 23.50 -31.26 -6.72
CA ARG A 278 22.64 -30.33 -7.46
C ARG A 278 21.16 -30.70 -7.35
N THR A 279 20.86 -32.00 -7.41
CA THR A 279 19.49 -32.55 -7.36
C THR A 279 19.11 -33.12 -6.00
N ALA A 280 20.00 -33.04 -5.01
CA ALA A 280 19.70 -33.43 -3.63
C ALA A 280 18.93 -32.31 -2.91
N PRO A 281 18.00 -32.62 -1.99
CA PRO A 281 17.31 -31.62 -1.19
C PRO A 281 18.30 -30.91 -0.25
N CYS A 282 18.21 -29.58 -0.17
CA CYS A 282 19.08 -28.80 0.72
C CYS A 282 18.68 -28.87 2.21
N LEU A 283 17.48 -29.35 2.52
CA LEU A 283 16.97 -29.58 3.87
C LEU A 283 16.53 -31.04 4.07
N SER A 284 16.66 -31.53 5.29
CA SER A 284 15.99 -32.75 5.73
C SER A 284 14.53 -32.47 6.09
N ASP A 285 13.69 -33.51 6.09
CA ASP A 285 12.27 -33.38 6.46
C ASP A 285 12.08 -32.84 7.89
N ASP A 286 12.97 -33.20 8.82
CA ASP A 286 12.92 -32.72 10.21
C ASP A 286 13.30 -31.23 10.32
N GLU A 287 14.24 -30.78 9.50
CA GLU A 287 14.58 -29.35 9.41
C GLU A 287 13.43 -28.54 8.81
N VAL A 288 12.75 -29.06 7.77
CA VAL A 288 11.56 -28.43 7.18
C VAL A 288 10.44 -28.29 8.22
N ARG A 289 10.16 -29.36 8.99
CA ARG A 289 9.17 -29.29 10.08
C ARG A 289 9.58 -28.29 11.15
N LYS A 290 10.86 -28.25 11.51
CA LYS A 290 11.35 -27.31 12.52
C LYS A 290 11.22 -25.85 12.08
N LEU A 291 11.52 -25.56 10.83
CA LEU A 291 11.29 -24.25 10.23
C LEU A 291 9.80 -23.91 10.20
N GLY A 292 8.92 -24.87 9.86
CA GLY A 292 7.47 -24.70 9.95
C GLY A 292 6.97 -24.35 11.37
N GLU A 293 7.46 -25.04 12.41
CA GLU A 293 7.16 -24.70 13.80
C GLU A 293 7.59 -23.27 14.16
N LEU A 294 8.80 -22.88 13.77
CA LEU A 294 9.34 -21.54 14.02
C LEU A 294 8.53 -20.48 13.28
N ALA A 295 8.14 -20.73 12.02
CA ALA A 295 7.31 -19.85 11.21
C ALA A 295 5.96 -19.56 11.88
N ILE A 296 5.27 -20.59 12.37
CA ILE A 296 3.99 -20.47 13.09
C ILE A 296 4.18 -19.68 14.40
N ARG A 297 5.27 -19.96 15.14
CA ARG A 297 5.57 -19.25 16.39
C ARG A 297 5.84 -17.76 16.15
N ILE A 298 6.59 -17.43 15.08
CA ILE A 298 6.86 -16.06 14.66
C ILE A 298 5.55 -15.37 14.26
N GLU A 299 4.76 -15.97 13.37
CA GLU A 299 3.46 -15.42 12.97
C GLU A 299 2.55 -15.14 14.16
N LYS A 300 2.43 -16.10 15.10
CA LYS A 300 1.63 -15.94 16.32
C LYS A 300 2.13 -14.79 17.19
N HIS A 301 3.45 -14.60 17.29
CA HIS A 301 4.05 -13.53 18.07
C HIS A 301 3.74 -12.13 17.49
N TYR A 302 3.80 -11.98 16.17
CA TYR A 302 3.54 -10.70 15.49
C TYR A 302 2.07 -10.47 15.10
N GLY A 303 1.23 -11.51 15.15
CA GLY A 303 -0.20 -11.47 14.87
C GLY A 303 -0.55 -11.17 13.40
N ARG A 304 0.36 -11.45 12.47
CA ARG A 304 0.23 -11.18 11.02
C ARG A 304 1.12 -12.11 10.21
N ALA A 305 0.88 -12.22 8.91
CA ALA A 305 1.73 -12.99 8.00
C ALA A 305 3.15 -12.40 7.93
N MET A 306 4.16 -13.28 7.85
CA MET A 306 5.57 -12.93 7.97
C MET A 306 6.40 -13.50 6.81
N ASP A 307 7.39 -12.71 6.38
CA ASP A 307 8.51 -13.07 5.51
C ASP A 307 9.77 -13.23 6.40
N ILE A 308 10.38 -14.42 6.36
CA ILE A 308 11.40 -14.85 7.33
C ILE A 308 12.61 -15.42 6.59
N GLU A 309 13.80 -14.88 6.87
CA GLU A 309 15.07 -15.44 6.41
C GLU A 309 15.63 -16.43 7.44
N TRP A 310 16.08 -17.59 6.97
CA TRP A 310 16.62 -18.66 7.83
C TRP A 310 17.95 -19.21 7.30
N ALA A 311 18.73 -19.81 8.21
CA ALA A 311 19.98 -20.48 7.89
C ALA A 311 20.18 -21.72 8.76
N ILE A 312 20.68 -22.80 8.16
CA ILE A 312 21.09 -24.01 8.85
C ILE A 312 22.61 -24.01 9.00
N ASP A 313 23.10 -23.90 10.23
CA ASP A 313 24.52 -23.95 10.55
C ASP A 313 25.08 -25.36 10.28
N ARG A 314 26.25 -25.46 9.64
CA ARG A 314 26.89 -26.75 9.38
C ARG A 314 27.71 -27.27 10.57
N ASP A 315 28.06 -26.40 11.51
CA ASP A 315 28.97 -26.70 12.61
C ASP A 315 28.21 -27.19 13.86
N LEU A 316 26.88 -27.08 13.87
CA LEU A 316 26.02 -27.44 14.99
C LEU A 316 25.13 -28.65 14.64
N PRO A 317 24.76 -29.48 15.65
CA PRO A 317 23.81 -30.56 15.45
C PRO A 317 22.36 -30.04 15.36
N PHE A 318 21.48 -30.76 14.67
CA PHE A 318 20.05 -30.54 14.76
C PHE A 318 19.54 -30.90 16.16
N PRO A 319 18.63 -30.11 16.79
CA PRO A 319 17.91 -28.95 16.24
C PRO A 319 18.59 -27.57 16.47
N GLU A 320 19.74 -27.53 17.13
CA GLU A 320 20.45 -26.28 17.50
C GLU A 320 21.04 -25.54 16.30
N ASN A 321 21.14 -26.21 15.16
CA ASN A 321 21.67 -25.65 13.92
C ASN A 321 20.69 -24.76 13.15
N VAL A 322 19.41 -24.67 13.55
CA VAL A 322 18.40 -23.87 12.86
C VAL A 322 18.38 -22.45 13.41
N PHE A 323 18.72 -21.46 12.58
CA PHE A 323 18.70 -20.04 12.95
C PHE A 323 17.74 -19.24 12.07
N ILE A 324 17.08 -18.26 12.70
CA ILE A 324 16.34 -17.19 12.03
C ILE A 324 17.23 -15.96 11.99
N VAL A 325 17.50 -15.45 10.79
CA VAL A 325 18.44 -14.34 10.58
C VAL A 325 17.74 -13.03 10.31
N GLN A 326 16.46 -13.07 9.91
CA GLN A 326 15.60 -11.89 9.76
C GLN A 326 14.12 -12.31 9.74
N ALA A 327 13.24 -11.45 10.20
CA ALA A 327 11.79 -11.57 9.99
C ALA A 327 11.21 -10.18 9.73
N ARG A 328 10.12 -10.11 8.97
CA ARG A 328 9.34 -8.88 8.74
C ARG A 328 7.91 -9.21 8.30
N PRO A 329 6.96 -8.26 8.38
CA PRO A 329 5.61 -8.48 7.85
C PRO A 329 5.62 -8.79 6.34
N GLU A 330 4.79 -9.73 5.90
CA GLU A 330 4.48 -9.97 4.49
C GLU A 330 3.57 -8.84 3.98
N THR A 331 3.86 -8.27 2.80
CA THR A 331 3.22 -7.03 2.33
C THR A 331 2.31 -7.21 1.10
N VAL A 332 2.40 -8.32 0.37
CA VAL A 332 1.68 -8.55 -0.91
C VAL A 332 0.20 -8.87 -0.67
N TRP A 333 -0.13 -9.73 0.30
CA TRP A 333 -1.54 -10.01 0.62
C TRP A 333 -2.19 -8.92 1.48
N SER A 334 -1.39 -8.00 2.04
CA SER A 334 -1.90 -6.76 2.65
C SER A 334 -2.09 -5.61 1.64
N VAL A 335 -1.56 -5.72 0.42
CA VAL A 335 -1.66 -4.68 -0.61
C VAL A 335 -1.59 -5.31 -2.01
N LYS A 336 -2.73 -5.61 -2.68
CA LYS A 336 -2.92 -5.65 -4.17
C LYS A 336 -4.23 -6.33 -4.61
N GLN A 337 -4.80 -6.12 -5.82
CA GLN A 337 -4.18 -5.88 -7.14
C GLN A 337 -5.19 -5.31 -8.18
N THR A 338 -4.76 -4.43 -9.09
CA THR A 338 -5.50 -3.94 -10.29
C THR A 338 -4.79 -4.38 -11.58
N GLU A 339 -5.54 -4.86 -12.59
CA GLU A 339 -5.06 -5.37 -13.90
C GLU A 339 -5.26 -4.38 -15.08
N ALA A 340 -4.51 -4.61 -16.18
CA ALA A 340 -4.45 -3.81 -17.41
C ALA A 340 -5.29 -4.37 -18.59
N LYS A 341 -5.68 -3.52 -19.56
CA LYS A 341 -6.57 -3.83 -20.72
C LYS A 341 -5.83 -4.11 -22.06
N PRO A 342 -6.44 -4.84 -23.03
CA PRO A 342 -5.79 -5.42 -24.21
C PRO A 342 -5.86 -4.59 -25.51
N VAL A 343 -5.03 -4.96 -26.51
CA VAL A 343 -5.03 -4.47 -27.91
C VAL A 343 -5.34 -5.63 -28.88
N GLU A 344 -6.07 -5.36 -29.96
CA GLU A 344 -6.61 -6.32 -30.93
C GLU A 344 -5.54 -7.05 -31.77
N ALA A 345 -5.55 -8.39 -31.74
CA ALA A 345 -4.82 -9.26 -32.66
C ALA A 345 -5.61 -10.57 -32.92
N LYS A 346 -5.32 -11.26 -34.03
CA LYS A 346 -6.04 -12.47 -34.46
C LYS A 346 -5.80 -13.64 -33.50
N ALA A 347 -6.89 -14.26 -33.06
CA ALA A 347 -6.89 -15.21 -31.95
C ALA A 347 -6.65 -16.67 -32.35
N VAL A 348 -6.00 -17.44 -31.45
CA VAL A 348 -5.75 -18.89 -31.54
C VAL A 348 -6.32 -19.60 -30.28
N ARG A 349 -6.92 -20.78 -30.42
CA ARG A 349 -7.42 -21.59 -29.28
C ARG A 349 -6.27 -22.30 -28.55
N LEU A 350 -6.38 -22.50 -27.23
CA LEU A 350 -5.35 -23.14 -26.39
C LEU A 350 -5.01 -24.58 -26.83
N THR A 351 -5.97 -25.31 -27.41
CA THR A 351 -5.75 -26.65 -27.97
C THR A 351 -4.89 -26.66 -29.23
N GLU A 352 -4.74 -25.50 -29.89
CA GLU A 352 -3.95 -25.30 -31.10
C GLU A 352 -2.73 -24.39 -30.84
N ALA A 353 -2.61 -23.83 -29.63
CA ALA A 353 -1.56 -22.93 -29.23
C ALA A 353 -0.25 -23.69 -28.98
N LYS A 354 0.81 -23.29 -29.69
CA LYS A 354 2.14 -23.87 -29.53
C LYS A 354 2.82 -23.31 -28.30
N ALA A 355 3.03 -24.14 -27.28
CA ALA A 355 3.87 -23.80 -26.13
C ALA A 355 5.33 -23.64 -26.57
N VAL A 356 5.96 -22.56 -26.13
CA VAL A 356 7.28 -22.10 -26.59
C VAL A 356 8.35 -22.42 -25.56
N VAL A 357 8.09 -22.06 -24.31
CA VAL A 357 9.01 -22.27 -23.20
C VAL A 357 8.22 -22.28 -21.89
N LYS A 358 8.75 -22.96 -20.87
CA LYS A 358 8.15 -23.08 -19.54
C LYS A 358 9.16 -22.62 -18.48
N GLY A 359 8.68 -21.95 -17.44
CA GLY A 359 9.48 -21.52 -16.28
C GLY A 359 8.68 -21.56 -14.99
N LEU A 360 9.17 -20.84 -13.98
CA LEU A 360 8.53 -20.66 -12.68
C LEU A 360 7.59 -19.46 -12.72
N ALA A 361 6.34 -19.68 -12.32
CA ALA A 361 5.31 -18.66 -12.15
C ALA A 361 5.68 -17.71 -11.00
N ALA A 362 6.48 -16.68 -11.29
CA ALA A 362 7.00 -15.75 -10.29
C ALA A 362 5.97 -14.72 -9.84
N SER A 363 5.26 -14.11 -10.77
CA SER A 363 4.20 -13.13 -10.47
C SER A 363 2.96 -13.53 -11.27
N PRO A 364 1.81 -13.79 -10.61
CA PRO A 364 0.65 -14.36 -11.26
C PRO A 364 0.00 -13.38 -12.25
N GLY A 365 -0.71 -13.93 -13.23
CA GLY A 365 -1.47 -13.20 -14.23
C GLY A 365 -1.22 -13.72 -15.64
N VAL A 366 -1.99 -13.21 -16.61
CA VAL A 366 -1.81 -13.52 -18.03
C VAL A 366 -1.62 -12.21 -18.77
N ALA A 367 -0.60 -12.15 -19.60
CA ALA A 367 -0.35 -10.98 -20.43
C ALA A 367 -0.02 -11.37 -21.86
N TYR A 368 -0.40 -10.50 -22.79
CA TYR A 368 -0.09 -10.61 -24.21
C TYR A 368 0.68 -9.37 -24.65
N GLY A 369 1.68 -9.56 -25.50
CA GLY A 369 2.48 -8.47 -26.03
C GLY A 369 3.52 -8.92 -27.04
N ILE A 370 4.25 -7.94 -27.59
CA ILE A 370 5.36 -8.19 -28.49
C ILE A 370 6.62 -8.44 -27.65
N ALA A 371 7.29 -9.56 -27.85
CA ALA A 371 8.53 -9.86 -27.15
C ALA A 371 9.67 -8.95 -27.60
N LYS A 372 10.42 -8.44 -26.63
CA LYS A 372 11.72 -7.77 -26.84
C LYS A 372 12.76 -8.57 -26.07
N VAL A 373 13.59 -9.31 -26.82
CA VAL A 373 14.74 -10.02 -26.24
C VAL A 373 15.85 -9.01 -26.06
N CYS A 374 16.11 -8.64 -24.81
CA CYS A 374 17.08 -7.62 -24.41
C CYS A 374 18.14 -8.26 -23.51
N PRO A 375 19.24 -8.79 -24.07
CA PRO A 375 20.38 -9.28 -23.30
C PRO A 375 20.99 -8.22 -22.35
N THR A 376 20.88 -6.93 -22.70
CA THR A 376 21.47 -5.81 -21.95
C THR A 376 20.50 -4.65 -21.72
N LEU A 377 20.79 -3.80 -20.73
CA LEU A 377 20.04 -2.57 -20.43
C LEU A 377 20.01 -1.58 -21.60
N GLU A 378 21.11 -1.46 -22.35
CA GLU A 378 21.20 -0.59 -23.53
C GLU A 378 20.26 -1.04 -24.65
N GLU A 379 20.03 -2.35 -24.78
CA GLU A 379 19.06 -2.89 -25.73
C GLU A 379 17.63 -2.68 -25.23
N ALA A 380 17.37 -2.85 -23.93
CA ALA A 380 16.07 -2.52 -23.33
C ALA A 380 15.71 -1.05 -23.58
N LYS A 381 16.67 -0.13 -23.42
CA LYS A 381 16.52 1.31 -23.71
C LYS A 381 16.10 1.62 -25.15
N LYS A 382 16.59 0.84 -26.11
CA LYS A 382 16.32 1.04 -27.54
C LYS A 382 15.03 0.37 -27.99
N LEU A 383 14.70 -0.78 -27.40
CA LEU A 383 13.70 -1.70 -27.93
C LEU A 383 12.37 -1.71 -27.18
N MET A 384 12.37 -1.42 -25.87
CA MET A 384 11.18 -1.54 -25.03
C MET A 384 10.20 -0.38 -25.23
N GLN A 385 8.94 -0.72 -25.43
CA GLN A 385 7.80 0.19 -25.43
C GLN A 385 6.74 -0.29 -24.42
N LYS A 386 5.81 0.60 -24.07
CA LYS A 386 4.73 0.27 -23.13
C LYS A 386 3.85 -0.84 -23.72
N GLY A 387 3.68 -1.95 -22.99
CA GLY A 387 2.89 -3.11 -23.39
C GLY A 387 3.68 -4.28 -23.99
N ASP A 388 5.00 -4.13 -24.18
CA ASP A 388 5.87 -5.21 -24.68
C ASP A 388 6.14 -6.28 -23.61
N ILE A 389 6.53 -7.48 -24.04
CA ILE A 389 7.04 -8.52 -23.13
C ILE A 389 8.57 -8.37 -23.05
N LEU A 390 9.07 -8.08 -21.85
CA LEU A 390 10.50 -8.02 -21.59
C LEU A 390 11.07 -9.43 -21.45
N VAL A 391 11.98 -9.83 -22.33
CA VAL A 391 12.67 -11.13 -22.27
C VAL A 391 14.15 -10.90 -22.07
N THR A 392 14.73 -11.39 -20.98
CA THR A 392 16.17 -11.22 -20.68
C THR A 392 16.76 -12.40 -19.91
N ARG A 393 18.06 -12.39 -19.63
CA ARG A 393 18.70 -13.44 -18.81
C ARG A 393 18.36 -13.30 -17.34
N MET A 394 18.59 -12.10 -16.80
CA MET A 394 18.26 -11.72 -15.44
C MET A 394 17.98 -10.21 -15.41
N THR A 395 17.32 -9.75 -14.37
CA THR A 395 17.15 -8.31 -14.11
C THR A 395 17.86 -7.94 -12.82
N ASP A 396 18.35 -6.72 -12.76
CA ASP A 396 18.83 -6.04 -11.55
C ASP A 396 18.05 -4.71 -11.39
N PRO A 397 18.27 -3.94 -10.30
CA PRO A 397 17.52 -2.71 -10.04
C PRO A 397 17.52 -1.66 -11.16
N ASP A 398 18.52 -1.66 -12.04
CA ASP A 398 18.58 -0.70 -13.16
C ASP A 398 17.55 -1.04 -14.25
N TRP A 399 16.97 -2.24 -14.23
CA TRP A 399 15.94 -2.68 -15.18
C TRP A 399 14.54 -2.19 -14.81
N VAL A 400 14.30 -1.72 -13.58
CA VAL A 400 12.98 -1.33 -13.06
C VAL A 400 12.22 -0.36 -13.98
N PRO A 401 12.84 0.68 -14.58
CA PRO A 401 12.14 1.56 -15.51
C PRO A 401 11.56 0.82 -16.72
N TYR A 402 12.28 -0.18 -17.24
CA TYR A 402 11.85 -0.97 -18.41
C TYR A 402 10.87 -2.07 -18.01
N MET A 403 11.04 -2.65 -16.82
CA MET A 403 10.07 -3.56 -16.23
C MET A 403 8.70 -2.91 -16.12
N ARG A 404 8.62 -1.63 -15.72
CA ARG A 404 7.35 -0.87 -15.66
C ARG A 404 6.69 -0.63 -17.01
N LEU A 405 7.44 -0.70 -18.11
CA LEU A 405 6.87 -0.60 -19.45
C LEU A 405 6.28 -1.94 -19.90
N ALA A 406 6.76 -3.05 -19.33
CA ALA A 406 6.42 -4.38 -19.80
C ALA A 406 5.00 -4.80 -19.40
N SER A 407 4.29 -5.49 -20.31
CA SER A 407 3.05 -6.20 -20.00
C SER A 407 3.30 -7.53 -19.31
N ALA A 408 4.44 -8.16 -19.58
CA ALA A 408 4.92 -9.37 -18.91
C ALA A 408 6.46 -9.40 -18.89
N ILE A 409 7.04 -10.11 -17.92
CA ILE A 409 8.50 -10.25 -17.79
C ILE A 409 8.89 -11.72 -17.81
N VAL A 410 9.88 -12.06 -18.63
CA VAL A 410 10.38 -13.43 -18.81
C VAL A 410 11.89 -13.45 -18.63
N THR A 411 12.40 -14.28 -17.71
CA THR A 411 13.84 -14.42 -17.49
C THR A 411 14.34 -15.86 -17.54
N ASP A 412 15.50 -16.07 -18.17
CA ASP A 412 16.15 -17.39 -18.22
C ASP A 412 16.58 -17.90 -16.86
N GLU A 413 17.03 -16.99 -15.99
CA GLU A 413 17.53 -17.27 -14.65
C GLU A 413 16.62 -16.60 -13.60
N GLY A 414 16.64 -17.12 -12.37
CA GLY A 414 15.83 -16.61 -11.26
C GLY A 414 14.93 -17.65 -10.60
N GLY A 415 14.77 -17.55 -9.28
CA GLY A 415 13.73 -18.22 -8.48
C GLY A 415 12.58 -17.27 -8.11
N MET A 416 11.66 -17.73 -7.27
CA MET A 416 10.53 -16.91 -6.78
C MET A 416 10.99 -15.66 -6.02
N THR A 417 12.20 -15.65 -5.49
CA THR A 417 12.80 -14.52 -4.78
C THR A 417 13.71 -13.66 -5.67
N ALA A 418 13.83 -13.96 -6.96
CA ALA A 418 14.69 -13.19 -7.83
C ALA A 418 14.23 -11.74 -7.94
N HIS A 419 15.16 -10.83 -8.26
CA HIS A 419 14.84 -9.41 -8.48
C HIS A 419 13.66 -9.24 -9.44
N ALA A 420 13.65 -9.99 -10.55
CA ALA A 420 12.54 -10.00 -11.51
C ALA A 420 11.22 -10.39 -10.83
N ALA A 421 11.22 -11.43 -10.00
CA ALA A 421 10.02 -11.93 -9.33
C ALA A 421 9.50 -10.97 -8.25
N ILE A 422 10.38 -10.45 -7.39
CA ILE A 422 10.02 -9.52 -6.31
C ILE A 422 9.43 -8.24 -6.90
N VAL A 423 10.18 -7.58 -7.80
CA VAL A 423 9.75 -6.31 -8.40
C VAL A 423 8.50 -6.52 -9.26
N SER A 424 8.38 -7.61 -10.00
CA SER A 424 7.17 -7.88 -10.79
C SER A 424 5.94 -8.07 -9.91
N ARG A 425 6.06 -8.72 -8.74
CA ARG A 425 4.97 -8.78 -7.75
C ARG A 425 4.63 -7.41 -7.19
N GLU A 426 5.64 -6.62 -6.82
CA GLU A 426 5.49 -5.24 -6.34
C GLU A 426 4.86 -4.31 -7.39
N LEU A 427 5.05 -4.59 -8.68
CA LEU A 427 4.47 -3.83 -9.78
C LEU A 427 3.15 -4.42 -10.31
N GLY A 428 2.83 -5.68 -9.99
CA GLY A 428 1.61 -6.37 -10.47
C GLY A 428 1.72 -6.80 -11.93
N ILE A 429 2.94 -7.09 -12.39
CA ILE A 429 3.22 -7.48 -13.77
C ILE A 429 3.38 -9.00 -13.80
N PRO A 430 2.68 -9.74 -14.69
CA PRO A 430 2.87 -11.17 -14.87
C PRO A 430 4.34 -11.50 -15.17
N CYS A 431 4.92 -12.45 -14.43
CA CYS A 431 6.33 -12.77 -14.55
C CYS A 431 6.61 -14.27 -14.47
N ILE A 432 7.41 -14.76 -15.43
CA ILE A 432 7.95 -16.11 -15.45
C ILE A 432 9.47 -16.03 -15.38
N VAL A 433 10.07 -16.72 -14.41
CA VAL A 433 11.53 -16.73 -14.20
C VAL A 433 12.08 -18.15 -14.34
N GLY A 434 13.39 -18.30 -14.54
CA GLY A 434 14.01 -19.61 -14.60
C GLY A 434 13.62 -20.43 -15.84
N THR A 435 13.33 -19.78 -16.97
CA THR A 435 12.95 -20.46 -18.24
C THR A 435 14.12 -21.17 -18.92
N ARG A 436 15.37 -20.89 -18.52
CA ARG A 436 16.64 -21.43 -19.04
C ARG A 436 16.97 -21.08 -20.51
N GLU A 437 15.98 -20.96 -21.37
CA GLU A 437 16.15 -20.83 -22.82
C GLU A 437 15.23 -19.81 -23.52
N ALA A 438 14.43 -19.03 -22.78
CA ALA A 438 13.54 -18.04 -23.36
C ALA A 438 14.29 -17.01 -24.23
N THR A 439 15.48 -16.56 -23.84
CA THR A 439 16.27 -15.62 -24.68
C THR A 439 16.75 -16.22 -25.99
N LYS A 440 16.77 -17.55 -26.13
CA LYS A 440 17.18 -18.27 -27.34
C LYS A 440 15.99 -18.65 -28.22
N VAL A 441 14.84 -18.93 -27.61
CA VAL A 441 13.66 -19.48 -28.29
C VAL A 441 12.66 -18.37 -28.66
N MET A 442 12.52 -17.33 -27.83
CA MET A 442 11.67 -16.19 -28.14
C MET A 442 12.37 -15.23 -29.13
N GLN A 443 11.60 -14.57 -29.98
CA GLN A 443 12.12 -13.67 -31.01
C GLN A 443 11.65 -12.23 -30.80
N THR A 444 12.58 -11.28 -30.85
CA THR A 444 12.26 -9.85 -30.78
C THR A 444 11.33 -9.46 -31.93
N GLY A 445 10.21 -8.80 -31.62
CA GLY A 445 9.22 -8.35 -32.59
C GLY A 445 8.08 -9.34 -32.88
N LYS A 446 8.13 -10.55 -32.31
CA LYS A 446 7.05 -11.55 -32.41
C LYS A 446 6.14 -11.47 -31.18
N ASP A 447 4.88 -11.80 -31.36
CA ASP A 447 3.83 -11.77 -30.34
C ASP A 447 3.73 -13.09 -29.56
N TYR A 448 3.50 -12.99 -28.25
CA TYR A 448 3.38 -14.12 -27.35
C TYR A 448 2.31 -13.87 -26.28
N THR A 449 1.74 -14.97 -25.76
CA THR A 449 0.91 -14.96 -24.55
C THR A 449 1.69 -15.60 -23.40
N VAL A 450 1.86 -14.87 -22.31
CA VAL A 450 2.56 -15.31 -21.10
C VAL A 450 1.51 -15.67 -20.04
N ASP A 451 1.30 -16.97 -19.79
CA ASP A 451 0.49 -17.45 -18.67
C ASP A 451 1.38 -17.67 -17.45
N ALA A 452 1.59 -16.58 -16.69
CA ALA A 452 2.38 -16.62 -15.49
C ALA A 452 1.66 -17.28 -14.31
N ARG A 453 0.43 -17.78 -14.47
CA ARG A 453 -0.26 -18.63 -13.47
C ARG A 453 0.26 -20.07 -13.55
N THR A 454 0.44 -20.58 -14.76
CA THR A 454 0.91 -21.96 -15.02
C THR A 454 2.39 -22.03 -15.39
N GLY A 455 3.02 -20.88 -15.61
CA GLY A 455 4.44 -20.76 -15.96
C GLY A 455 4.74 -21.11 -17.41
N VAL A 456 3.77 -20.99 -18.32
CA VAL A 456 3.89 -21.38 -19.74
C VAL A 456 3.76 -20.17 -20.66
N ILE A 457 4.59 -20.12 -21.70
CA ILE A 457 4.55 -19.10 -22.75
C ILE A 457 4.10 -19.74 -24.05
N TYR A 458 3.14 -19.11 -24.72
CA TYR A 458 2.55 -19.56 -25.98
C TYR A 458 2.86 -18.58 -27.11
N GLU A 459 3.06 -19.10 -28.32
CA GLU A 459 3.16 -18.29 -29.54
C GLU A 459 1.81 -17.66 -29.90
N GLY A 460 1.80 -16.36 -30.18
CA GLY A 460 0.61 -15.63 -30.59
C GLY A 460 -0.39 -15.32 -29.46
N TYR A 461 -1.54 -14.75 -29.84
CA TYR A 461 -2.65 -14.46 -28.94
C TYR A 461 -3.47 -15.72 -28.64
N VAL A 462 -3.52 -16.15 -27.38
CA VAL A 462 -4.28 -17.34 -26.96
C VAL A 462 -5.61 -16.94 -26.33
N GLU A 463 -6.70 -17.13 -27.08
CA GLU A 463 -8.05 -16.69 -26.70
C GLU A 463 -8.52 -17.35 -25.41
N ASP A 464 -8.35 -18.66 -25.22
CA ASP A 464 -8.88 -19.32 -24.02
C ASP A 464 -8.17 -18.88 -22.71
N LEU A 465 -6.95 -18.33 -22.79
CA LEU A 465 -6.20 -17.84 -21.63
C LEU A 465 -6.50 -16.38 -21.29
N LEU A 466 -6.79 -15.58 -22.32
CA LEU A 466 -7.07 -14.14 -22.24
C LEU A 466 -8.58 -13.82 -22.32
N GLY A 467 -9.38 -14.80 -22.71
CA GLY A 467 -10.78 -14.71 -23.11
C GLY A 467 -11.53 -16.01 -22.78
N ARG A 468 -11.76 -16.24 -21.48
CA ARG A 468 -12.95 -16.95 -20.97
C ARG A 468 -13.02 -16.89 -19.44
N LYS A 469 -14.10 -16.30 -18.93
CA LYS A 469 -14.90 -16.91 -17.86
C LYS A 469 -16.30 -17.09 -18.42
N GLU A 470 -16.51 -18.21 -19.11
CA GLU A 470 -17.86 -18.77 -19.25
C GLU A 470 -18.04 -19.83 -18.15
N GLU A 471 -19.16 -19.68 -17.46
CA GLU A 471 -19.75 -20.63 -16.53
C GLU A 471 -20.06 -21.96 -17.20
N LYS A 472 -19.91 -23.06 -16.46
CA LYS A 472 -20.87 -24.19 -16.51
C LYS A 472 -21.04 -24.81 -15.12
N PRO A 473 -22.24 -25.35 -14.83
CA PRO A 473 -22.72 -25.60 -13.48
C PRO A 473 -22.12 -26.88 -12.90
N ALA A 474 -21.44 -26.76 -11.75
CA ALA A 474 -21.11 -27.93 -10.95
C ALA A 474 -22.36 -28.31 -10.14
N GLU A 475 -22.86 -29.51 -10.42
CA GLU A 475 -23.79 -30.21 -9.55
C GLU A 475 -23.26 -30.22 -8.11
N ALA A 476 -24.20 -30.06 -7.19
CA ALA A 476 -23.96 -29.85 -5.77
C ALA A 476 -23.02 -30.89 -5.15
N VAL A 477 -21.80 -30.45 -4.81
CA VAL A 477 -21.08 -30.97 -3.66
C VAL A 477 -20.86 -29.77 -2.74
N ALA A 478 -21.64 -29.73 -1.67
CA ALA A 478 -21.61 -28.67 -0.69
C ALA A 478 -20.21 -28.57 -0.06
N ALA A 479 -19.44 -27.57 -0.49
CA ALA A 479 -18.38 -27.01 0.35
C ALA A 479 -19.02 -26.39 1.60
N PRO A 480 -18.32 -26.35 2.76
CA PRO A 480 -18.86 -25.68 3.94
C PRO A 480 -19.09 -24.22 3.56
N LEU A 481 -20.35 -23.78 3.58
CA LEU A 481 -20.68 -22.36 3.57
C LEU A 481 -20.00 -21.74 4.79
N GLU A 482 -18.92 -20.99 4.60
CA GLU A 482 -18.60 -19.91 5.52
C GLU A 482 -19.78 -18.94 5.45
N ILE A 483 -20.70 -19.07 6.41
CA ILE A 483 -21.74 -18.09 6.64
C ILE A 483 -21.00 -16.87 7.17
N VAL A 484 -20.62 -15.94 6.29
CA VAL A 484 -20.30 -14.58 6.69
C VAL A 484 -21.59 -13.99 7.26
N ILE A 485 -21.76 -14.09 8.58
CA ILE A 485 -22.91 -13.53 9.28
C ILE A 485 -22.80 -12.01 9.09
N LYS A 486 -23.57 -11.45 8.16
CA LYS A 486 -23.76 -10.00 8.01
C LYS A 486 -24.65 -9.53 9.16
N PRO A 487 -24.12 -8.88 10.22
CA PRO A 487 -25.00 -8.36 11.24
C PRO A 487 -25.91 -7.30 10.63
N VAL A 488 -27.20 -7.41 10.92
CA VAL A 488 -28.21 -6.45 10.50
C VAL A 488 -27.97 -5.15 11.26
N THR A 489 -27.88 -4.05 10.52
CA THR A 489 -27.70 -2.69 11.06
C THR A 489 -28.83 -1.80 10.54
N ALA A 490 -29.26 -0.84 11.35
CA ALA A 490 -30.20 0.20 10.94
C ALA A 490 -29.49 1.27 10.10
N THR A 491 -28.31 1.72 10.54
CA THR A 491 -27.41 2.57 9.76
C THR A 491 -26.81 1.74 8.61
N LYS A 492 -26.99 2.22 7.38
CA LYS A 492 -26.48 1.54 6.17
C LYS A 492 -24.98 1.74 6.04
N ILE A 493 -24.29 0.71 5.58
CA ILE A 493 -22.85 0.78 5.33
C ILE A 493 -22.63 0.91 3.83
N TYR A 494 -22.24 2.08 3.39
CA TYR A 494 -21.90 2.36 2.00
C TYR A 494 -20.39 2.33 1.78
N MET A 495 -19.99 2.29 0.51
CA MET A 495 -18.60 2.27 0.10
C MET A 495 -18.25 3.49 -0.76
N ASN A 496 -17.05 4.04 -0.56
CA ASN A 496 -16.45 5.05 -1.43
C ASN A 496 -15.73 4.36 -2.60
N LEU A 497 -15.97 4.79 -3.83
CA LEU A 497 -15.33 4.23 -5.02
C LEU A 497 -14.94 5.35 -6.00
N GLY A 498 -13.69 5.37 -6.46
CA GLY A 498 -13.24 6.32 -7.49
C GLY A 498 -12.80 5.65 -8.79
N VAL A 499 -12.42 4.37 -8.75
CA VAL A 499 -11.96 3.60 -9.92
C VAL A 499 -13.03 2.55 -10.22
N PRO A 500 -13.75 2.63 -11.36
CA PRO A 500 -14.85 1.72 -11.67
C PRO A 500 -14.49 0.23 -11.59
N GLU A 501 -13.35 -0.16 -12.14
CA GLU A 501 -12.91 -1.55 -12.29
C GLU A 501 -12.74 -2.25 -10.95
N LYS A 502 -12.39 -1.50 -9.90
CA LYS A 502 -12.23 -2.04 -8.55
C LYS A 502 -13.52 -2.58 -7.95
N ILE A 503 -14.68 -2.26 -8.52
CA ILE A 503 -15.95 -2.85 -8.04
C ILE A 503 -15.96 -4.38 -8.17
N LEU A 504 -15.23 -4.93 -9.13
CA LEU A 504 -15.14 -6.38 -9.35
C LEU A 504 -14.44 -7.09 -8.19
N GLU A 505 -13.49 -6.42 -7.54
CA GLU A 505 -12.82 -6.89 -6.33
C GLU A 505 -13.76 -6.80 -5.11
N TYR A 506 -14.54 -5.72 -5.03
CA TYR A 506 -15.24 -5.35 -3.79
C TYR A 506 -16.72 -5.75 -3.73
N LYS A 507 -17.34 -6.17 -4.84
CA LYS A 507 -18.80 -6.45 -4.91
C LYS A 507 -19.32 -7.45 -3.86
N ASN A 508 -18.47 -8.37 -3.42
CA ASN A 508 -18.79 -9.40 -2.44
C ASN A 508 -18.71 -8.91 -0.98
N LEU A 509 -18.18 -7.72 -0.73
CA LEU A 509 -18.17 -7.13 0.61
C LEU A 509 -19.59 -6.85 1.10
N PRO A 510 -19.84 -6.89 2.43
CA PRO A 510 -21.16 -6.70 3.00
C PRO A 510 -21.56 -5.21 3.08
N PHE A 511 -21.50 -4.46 1.98
CA PHE A 511 -22.00 -3.08 1.89
C PHE A 511 -23.44 -3.04 1.33
N ASP A 512 -24.13 -1.92 1.54
CA ASP A 512 -25.53 -1.70 1.17
C ASP A 512 -25.70 -0.80 -0.07
N GLY A 513 -24.61 -0.21 -0.57
CA GLY A 513 -24.57 0.68 -1.74
C GLY A 513 -23.25 1.45 -1.87
N ILE A 514 -23.08 2.18 -2.98
CA ILE A 514 -21.97 3.11 -3.17
C ILE A 514 -22.46 4.50 -2.74
N GLY A 515 -21.92 5.01 -1.64
CA GLY A 515 -22.33 6.30 -1.06
C GLY A 515 -21.60 7.49 -1.67
N LEU A 516 -20.46 7.23 -2.32
CA LEU A 516 -19.71 8.21 -3.09
C LEU A 516 -18.98 7.52 -4.24
N MET A 517 -19.51 7.67 -5.45
CA MET A 517 -18.78 7.37 -6.68
C MET A 517 -18.17 8.66 -7.23
N ARG A 518 -16.84 8.75 -7.21
CA ARG A 518 -16.06 9.87 -7.75
C ARG A 518 -15.79 9.64 -9.24
N ILE A 519 -16.13 10.62 -10.08
CA ILE A 519 -15.94 10.51 -11.54
C ILE A 519 -14.64 11.12 -12.03
N GLU A 520 -13.87 11.80 -11.17
CA GLU A 520 -12.63 12.50 -11.51
C GLU A 520 -11.60 11.56 -12.16
N PHE A 521 -11.52 10.30 -11.71
CA PHE A 521 -10.64 9.31 -12.32
C PHE A 521 -11.07 8.94 -13.76
N ILE A 522 -12.38 8.81 -14.01
CA ILE A 522 -12.92 8.55 -15.36
C ILE A 522 -12.61 9.75 -16.26
N MET A 523 -12.79 10.97 -15.75
CA MET A 523 -12.47 12.19 -16.48
C MET A 523 -10.98 12.31 -16.81
N ALA A 524 -10.09 12.05 -15.85
CA ALA A 524 -8.65 12.16 -16.08
C ALA A 524 -8.10 11.02 -16.95
N SER A 525 -8.56 9.78 -16.74
CA SER A 525 -7.94 8.60 -17.33
C SER A 525 -8.64 8.12 -18.59
N TYR A 526 -9.98 8.18 -18.66
CA TYR A 526 -10.74 7.60 -19.78
C TYR A 526 -11.14 8.66 -20.80
N VAL A 527 -11.31 9.90 -20.34
CA VAL A 527 -11.60 11.04 -21.20
C VAL A 527 -10.32 11.80 -21.54
N GLY A 528 -9.54 12.24 -20.55
CA GLY A 528 -8.23 12.90 -20.69
C GLY A 528 -8.23 14.32 -21.30
N ASP A 529 -9.32 14.71 -21.96
CA ASP A 529 -9.53 16.01 -22.58
C ASP A 529 -10.46 16.90 -21.73
N HIS A 530 -10.19 18.21 -21.73
CA HIS A 530 -11.05 19.18 -21.04
C HIS A 530 -12.46 19.22 -21.68
N PRO A 531 -13.57 19.22 -20.89
CA PRO A 531 -14.93 19.16 -21.46
C PRO A 531 -15.28 20.28 -22.45
N LEU A 532 -14.85 21.53 -22.20
CA LEU A 532 -15.03 22.63 -23.15
C LEU A 532 -14.19 22.46 -24.43
N TYR A 533 -13.02 21.82 -24.33
CA TYR A 533 -12.19 21.49 -25.49
C TYR A 533 -12.86 20.40 -26.35
N LEU A 534 -13.49 19.41 -25.72
CA LEU A 534 -14.29 18.41 -26.43
C LEU A 534 -15.47 19.04 -27.18
N LEU A 535 -16.17 19.99 -26.56
CA LEU A 535 -17.24 20.73 -27.23
C LEU A 535 -16.75 21.55 -28.41
N GLU A 536 -15.65 22.30 -28.24
CA GLU A 536 -15.07 23.10 -29.32
C GLU A 536 -14.62 22.23 -30.49
N THR A 537 -14.10 21.02 -30.21
CA THR A 537 -13.64 20.07 -31.24
C THR A 537 -14.74 19.14 -31.77
N GLY A 538 -16.00 19.32 -31.36
CA GLY A 538 -17.13 18.50 -31.81
C GLY A 538 -17.12 17.05 -31.30
N ARG A 539 -16.36 16.76 -30.23
CA ARG A 539 -16.16 15.43 -29.64
C ARG A 539 -16.85 15.28 -28.28
N GLY A 540 -17.94 16.01 -28.03
CA GLY A 540 -18.67 15.99 -26.76
C GLY A 540 -19.17 14.60 -26.36
N ASP A 541 -19.55 13.77 -27.33
CA ASP A 541 -20.05 12.41 -27.10
C ASP A 541 -19.01 11.49 -26.44
N VAL A 542 -17.70 11.77 -26.62
CA VAL A 542 -16.63 11.01 -25.94
C VAL A 542 -16.76 11.12 -24.42
N LEU A 543 -17.08 12.30 -23.90
CA LEU A 543 -17.30 12.49 -22.46
C LEU A 543 -18.55 11.72 -21.99
N VAL A 544 -19.64 11.82 -22.75
CA VAL A 544 -20.91 11.15 -22.45
C VAL A 544 -20.73 9.63 -22.38
N ASP A 545 -20.12 9.05 -23.42
CA ASP A 545 -19.94 7.62 -23.56
C ASP A 545 -19.00 7.05 -22.50
N ARG A 546 -17.84 7.68 -22.28
CA ARG A 546 -16.84 7.20 -21.31
C ARG A 546 -17.33 7.31 -19.87
N LEU A 547 -18.02 8.40 -19.53
CA LEU A 547 -18.66 8.53 -18.21
C LEU A 547 -19.75 7.46 -18.05
N ALA A 548 -20.61 7.29 -19.06
CA ALA A 548 -21.68 6.30 -19.00
C ALA A 548 -21.14 4.87 -18.86
N GLU A 549 -20.10 4.49 -19.61
CA GLU A 549 -19.43 3.19 -19.51
C GLU A 549 -18.88 2.93 -18.10
N GLY A 550 -18.13 3.90 -17.56
CA GLY A 550 -17.52 3.76 -16.23
C GLY A 550 -18.56 3.69 -15.11
N ILE A 551 -19.61 4.52 -15.17
CA ILE A 551 -20.71 4.49 -14.18
C ILE A 551 -21.52 3.20 -14.30
N ALA A 552 -21.85 2.78 -15.52
CA ALA A 552 -22.63 1.57 -15.76
C ALA A 552 -21.92 0.30 -15.28
N MET A 553 -20.60 0.23 -15.41
CA MET A 553 -19.80 -0.87 -14.88
C MET A 553 -20.06 -1.08 -13.38
N VAL A 554 -19.97 -0.01 -12.59
CA VAL A 554 -20.21 -0.06 -11.14
C VAL A 554 -21.67 -0.38 -10.84
N ALA A 555 -22.59 0.32 -11.49
CA ALA A 555 -24.01 0.18 -11.22
C ALA A 555 -24.58 -1.21 -11.55
N ARG A 556 -24.05 -1.88 -12.58
CA ARG A 556 -24.41 -3.27 -12.93
C ARG A 556 -23.99 -4.26 -11.86
N GLU A 557 -22.73 -4.18 -11.42
CA GLU A 557 -22.15 -5.17 -10.49
C GLU A 557 -22.80 -5.13 -9.10
N VAL A 558 -23.36 -3.99 -8.70
CA VAL A 558 -24.00 -3.84 -7.39
C VAL A 558 -25.52 -3.79 -7.46
N TYR A 559 -26.13 -3.93 -8.63
CA TYR A 559 -27.58 -3.85 -8.79
C TYR A 559 -28.29 -4.86 -7.86
N PRO A 560 -29.36 -4.48 -7.14
CA PRO A 560 -30.08 -3.19 -7.17
C PRO A 560 -29.62 -2.16 -6.13
N ARG A 561 -28.43 -2.31 -5.52
CA ARG A 561 -27.92 -1.38 -4.49
C ARG A 561 -27.70 0.01 -5.11
N PRO A 562 -28.01 1.11 -4.39
CA PRO A 562 -27.86 2.46 -4.92
C PRO A 562 -26.39 2.80 -5.20
N VAL A 563 -26.16 3.58 -6.25
CA VAL A 563 -24.85 4.16 -6.59
C VAL A 563 -25.00 5.67 -6.68
N VAL A 564 -24.47 6.39 -5.69
CA VAL A 564 -24.51 7.85 -5.65
C VAL A 564 -23.30 8.42 -6.39
N VAL A 565 -23.52 8.88 -7.62
CA VAL A 565 -22.47 9.49 -8.45
C VAL A 565 -22.35 10.96 -8.12
N ARG A 566 -21.16 11.39 -7.66
CA ARG A 566 -20.86 12.80 -7.51
C ARG A 566 -20.45 13.36 -8.86
N PHE A 567 -21.08 14.45 -9.28
CA PHE A 567 -20.63 15.21 -10.43
C PHE A 567 -19.21 15.75 -10.21
N SER A 568 -18.54 16.13 -11.30
CA SER A 568 -17.11 16.46 -11.25
C SER A 568 -16.80 17.62 -10.32
N ASP A 569 -15.99 17.37 -9.30
CA ASP A 569 -15.58 18.39 -8.33
C ASP A 569 -14.12 18.83 -8.52
N PHE A 570 -13.59 18.73 -9.75
CA PHE A 570 -12.26 19.27 -10.07
C PHE A 570 -12.18 20.77 -9.80
N LYS A 571 -11.03 21.18 -9.27
CA LYS A 571 -10.60 22.57 -9.13
C LYS A 571 -10.07 23.09 -10.47
N THR A 572 -9.96 24.41 -10.61
CA THR A 572 -9.43 25.07 -11.82
C THR A 572 -8.02 24.58 -12.20
N ASN A 573 -7.15 24.39 -11.21
CA ASN A 573 -5.78 23.89 -11.42
C ASN A 573 -5.75 22.42 -11.89
N GLU A 574 -6.70 21.59 -11.48
CA GLU A 574 -6.81 20.20 -11.93
C GLU A 574 -7.38 20.12 -13.35
N TYR A 575 -8.43 20.89 -13.66
CA TYR A 575 -8.95 21.01 -15.02
C TYR A 575 -7.90 21.54 -16.00
N ARG A 576 -7.02 22.45 -15.56
CA ARG A 576 -5.93 22.99 -16.38
C ARG A 576 -4.97 21.91 -16.87
N GLN A 577 -4.77 20.86 -16.08
CA GLN A 577 -3.87 19.75 -16.40
C GLN A 577 -4.44 18.79 -17.45
N LEU A 578 -5.75 18.83 -17.73
CA LEU A 578 -6.35 18.08 -18.82
C LEU A 578 -5.92 18.66 -20.17
N ARG A 579 -5.91 17.82 -21.21
CA ARG A 579 -5.55 18.28 -22.55
C ARG A 579 -6.54 19.35 -23.03
N GLY A 580 -5.99 20.51 -23.40
CA GLY A 580 -6.75 21.69 -23.80
C GLY A 580 -7.30 22.55 -22.65
N GLY A 581 -7.02 22.20 -21.39
CA GLY A 581 -7.53 22.89 -20.20
C GLY A 581 -6.94 24.29 -19.97
N GLU A 582 -5.67 24.52 -20.31
CA GLU A 582 -4.98 25.82 -20.13
C GLU A 582 -5.72 27.01 -20.77
N LYS A 583 -6.44 26.78 -21.87
CA LYS A 583 -7.23 27.81 -22.55
C LYS A 583 -8.44 28.28 -21.74
N TYR A 584 -9.03 27.39 -20.95
CA TYR A 584 -10.33 27.58 -20.31
C TYR A 584 -10.23 27.92 -18.82
N GLU A 585 -9.14 27.50 -18.19
CA GLU A 585 -9.00 27.56 -16.74
C GLU A 585 -8.15 28.75 -16.29
N PRO A 586 -8.72 29.75 -15.60
CA PRO A 586 -7.98 30.90 -15.07
C PRO A 586 -7.19 30.54 -13.81
N HIS A 587 -6.09 31.24 -13.55
CA HIS A 587 -5.31 31.03 -12.32
C HIS A 587 -6.10 31.56 -11.11
N GLU A 588 -6.22 30.74 -10.07
CA GLU A 588 -6.84 31.12 -8.81
C GLU A 588 -5.82 30.95 -7.68
N ASP A 589 -5.73 31.95 -6.80
CA ASP A 589 -4.82 31.91 -5.66
C ASP A 589 -5.26 30.87 -4.62
N ASN A 590 -6.56 30.56 -4.55
CA ASN A 590 -7.15 29.61 -3.62
C ASN A 590 -8.09 28.62 -4.35
N PRO A 591 -7.55 27.66 -5.13
CA PRO A 591 -8.37 26.75 -5.93
C PRO A 591 -9.36 25.90 -5.10
N MET A 592 -9.07 25.66 -3.82
CA MET A 592 -9.97 24.97 -2.89
C MET A 592 -11.33 25.68 -2.73
N LEU A 593 -11.33 27.02 -2.78
CA LEU A 593 -12.51 27.86 -2.57
C LEU A 593 -13.07 28.43 -3.88
N GLY A 594 -12.34 28.23 -4.98
CA GLY A 594 -12.54 28.88 -6.27
C GLY A 594 -13.66 28.28 -7.13
N TRP A 595 -13.50 28.41 -8.44
CA TRP A 595 -14.52 28.06 -9.43
C TRP A 595 -14.64 26.54 -9.66
N ARG A 596 -15.42 25.88 -8.78
CA ARG A 596 -15.68 24.43 -8.74
C ARG A 596 -17.10 24.08 -8.28
N GLY A 597 -17.45 22.80 -8.36
CA GLY A 597 -18.77 22.27 -7.98
C GLY A 597 -19.92 23.00 -8.67
N VAL A 598 -21.05 23.18 -7.98
CA VAL A 598 -22.26 23.77 -8.59
C VAL A 598 -22.04 25.15 -9.21
N SER A 599 -21.22 26.01 -8.60
CA SER A 599 -20.91 27.33 -9.16
C SER A 599 -20.32 27.28 -10.58
N ARG A 600 -19.60 26.19 -10.90
CA ARG A 600 -19.08 25.92 -12.24
C ARG A 600 -20.18 25.42 -13.16
N TYR A 601 -20.99 24.48 -12.71
CA TYR A 601 -22.04 23.86 -13.53
C TYR A 601 -23.05 24.85 -14.08
N ILE A 602 -23.40 25.86 -13.28
CA ILE A 602 -24.40 26.86 -13.64
C ILE A 602 -23.80 28.10 -14.32
N SER A 603 -22.48 28.15 -14.50
CA SER A 603 -21.85 29.33 -15.08
C SER A 603 -22.03 29.37 -16.60
N PRO A 604 -22.21 30.55 -17.21
CA PRO A 604 -22.40 30.67 -18.65
C PRO A 604 -21.26 30.05 -19.48
N GLN A 605 -20.04 30.04 -18.92
CA GLN A 605 -18.85 29.53 -19.60
C GLN A 605 -18.77 28.00 -19.62
N TYR A 606 -19.36 27.31 -18.63
CA TYR A 606 -19.20 25.86 -18.45
C TYR A 606 -20.51 25.08 -18.52
N GLU A 607 -21.67 25.73 -18.43
CA GLU A 607 -23.00 25.07 -18.43
C GLU A 607 -23.16 24.04 -19.56
N LYS A 608 -22.69 24.37 -20.78
CA LYS A 608 -22.75 23.45 -21.93
C LYS A 608 -21.93 22.17 -21.72
N ALA A 609 -20.78 22.26 -21.06
CA ALA A 609 -19.95 21.12 -20.72
C ALA A 609 -20.60 20.26 -19.63
N PHE A 610 -21.17 20.89 -18.60
CA PHE A 610 -21.86 20.16 -17.54
C PHE A 610 -23.06 19.34 -18.06
N ARG A 611 -23.81 19.86 -19.03
CA ARG A 611 -24.88 19.11 -19.70
C ARG A 611 -24.42 17.78 -20.30
N LEU A 612 -23.15 17.62 -20.67
CA LEU A 612 -22.61 16.34 -21.12
C LEU A 612 -22.53 15.31 -19.96
N GLU A 613 -22.15 15.74 -18.75
CA GLU A 613 -22.18 14.87 -17.57
C GLU A 613 -23.62 14.43 -17.25
N VAL A 614 -24.58 15.36 -17.36
CA VAL A 614 -26.01 15.06 -17.16
C VAL A 614 -26.52 14.06 -18.19
N LYS A 615 -26.15 14.22 -19.47
CA LYS A 615 -26.45 13.25 -20.53
C LYS A 615 -25.84 11.88 -20.29
N ALA A 616 -24.64 11.80 -19.71
CA ALA A 616 -24.04 10.52 -19.34
C ALA A 616 -24.90 9.78 -18.30
N ILE A 617 -25.37 10.50 -17.27
CA ILE A 617 -26.29 9.92 -16.26
C ILE A 617 -27.59 9.44 -16.91
N LYS A 618 -28.18 10.24 -17.81
CA LYS A 618 -29.37 9.82 -18.56
C LYS A 618 -29.13 8.57 -19.37
N LYS A 619 -28.03 8.52 -20.13
CA LYS A 619 -27.67 7.34 -20.92
C LYS A 619 -27.59 6.08 -20.06
N VAL A 620 -26.96 6.17 -18.88
CA VAL A 620 -26.87 5.04 -17.94
C VAL A 620 -28.24 4.57 -17.45
N ARG A 621 -29.13 5.52 -17.11
CA ARG A 621 -30.46 5.20 -16.57
C ARG A 621 -31.44 4.75 -17.65
N ASP A 622 -31.59 5.56 -18.69
CA ASP A 622 -32.65 5.46 -19.69
C ASP A 622 -32.30 4.43 -20.79
N GLU A 623 -31.05 4.43 -21.26
CA GLU A 623 -30.63 3.50 -22.34
C GLU A 623 -30.08 2.18 -21.79
N MET A 624 -29.33 2.22 -20.68
CA MET A 624 -28.70 1.02 -20.10
C MET A 624 -29.53 0.37 -18.98
N GLY A 625 -30.66 0.96 -18.58
CA GLY A 625 -31.60 0.40 -17.62
C GLY A 625 -31.15 0.41 -16.15
N LEU A 626 -30.13 1.19 -15.80
CA LEU A 626 -29.51 1.16 -14.47
C LEU A 626 -30.14 2.22 -13.55
N GLY A 627 -31.39 1.96 -13.17
CA GLY A 627 -32.19 2.84 -12.32
C GLY A 627 -31.69 2.99 -10.87
N ASN A 628 -30.66 2.26 -10.45
CA ASN A 628 -30.03 2.40 -9.13
C ASN A 628 -29.00 3.54 -9.06
N VAL A 629 -28.75 4.26 -10.16
CA VAL A 629 -27.80 5.39 -10.21
C VAL A 629 -28.45 6.69 -9.76
N TRP A 630 -27.99 7.24 -8.66
CA TRP A 630 -28.37 8.56 -8.13
C TRP A 630 -27.25 9.57 -8.38
N VAL A 631 -27.53 10.85 -8.17
CA VAL A 631 -26.52 11.91 -8.35
C VAL A 631 -26.32 12.72 -7.08
N MET A 632 -25.14 13.32 -6.96
CA MET A 632 -24.78 14.21 -5.88
C MET A 632 -24.10 15.47 -6.40
N ALA A 633 -24.57 16.63 -5.92
CA ALA A 633 -24.04 17.94 -6.22
C ALA A 633 -22.94 18.32 -5.21
N PRO A 634 -21.66 18.46 -5.63
CA PRO A 634 -20.60 18.98 -4.78
C PRO A 634 -20.63 20.51 -4.66
N PHE A 635 -20.09 20.99 -3.55
CA PHE A 635 -19.71 22.38 -3.30
C PHE A 635 -20.82 23.41 -3.53
N VAL A 636 -22.05 23.07 -3.10
CA VAL A 636 -23.22 23.95 -3.15
C VAL A 636 -23.09 25.02 -2.07
N ARG A 637 -23.05 26.31 -2.44
CA ARG A 637 -22.82 27.40 -1.48
C ARG A 637 -24.10 28.11 -1.07
N THR A 638 -25.03 28.29 -2.00
CA THR A 638 -26.20 29.16 -1.79
C THR A 638 -27.48 28.56 -2.37
N LEU A 639 -28.64 29.06 -1.91
CA LEU A 639 -29.95 28.53 -2.33
C LEU A 639 -30.25 28.80 -3.81
N TRP A 640 -29.79 29.92 -4.37
CA TRP A 640 -30.01 30.22 -5.79
C TRP A 640 -29.15 29.34 -6.70
N GLU A 641 -27.95 28.95 -6.25
CA GLU A 641 -27.12 27.94 -6.93
C GLU A 641 -27.83 26.59 -6.97
N ALA A 642 -28.38 26.15 -5.84
CA ALA A 642 -29.15 24.92 -5.75
C ALA A 642 -30.38 24.95 -6.66
N GLU A 643 -31.15 26.04 -6.64
CA GLU A 643 -32.33 26.21 -7.50
C GLU A 643 -31.95 26.14 -8.99
N ARG A 644 -30.88 26.85 -9.41
CA ARG A 644 -30.43 26.83 -10.81
C ARG A 644 -29.91 25.46 -11.23
N PHE A 645 -29.19 24.76 -10.35
CA PHE A 645 -28.71 23.41 -10.58
C PHE A 645 -29.86 22.42 -10.80
N ILE A 646 -30.89 22.44 -9.93
CA ILE A 646 -32.05 21.57 -10.08
C ILE A 646 -32.81 21.88 -11.39
N LYS A 647 -32.99 23.17 -11.73
CA LYS A 647 -33.59 23.55 -13.02
C LYS A 647 -32.79 23.02 -14.20
N LEU A 648 -31.47 23.09 -14.16
CA LEU A 648 -30.61 22.57 -15.23
C LEU A 648 -30.77 21.05 -15.41
N LEU A 649 -30.81 20.28 -14.31
CA LEU A 649 -31.09 18.84 -14.37
C LEU A 649 -32.47 18.56 -14.97
N ALA A 650 -33.50 19.31 -14.54
CA ALA A 650 -34.87 19.17 -15.06
C ALA A 650 -34.98 19.54 -16.55
N GLU A 651 -34.25 20.57 -17.01
CA GLU A 651 -34.17 20.96 -18.43
C GLU A 651 -33.58 19.83 -19.31
N GLU A 652 -32.66 19.01 -18.77
CA GLU A 652 -32.17 17.81 -19.45
C GLU A 652 -33.10 16.60 -19.23
N GLY A 653 -34.11 16.70 -18.36
CA GLY A 653 -35.06 15.64 -18.03
C GLY A 653 -34.55 14.63 -17.00
N LEU A 654 -33.77 15.08 -16.02
CA LEU A 654 -33.47 14.36 -14.78
C LEU A 654 -34.14 15.07 -13.59
N GLU A 655 -35.23 14.49 -13.09
CA GLU A 655 -35.98 15.01 -11.93
C GLU A 655 -36.01 13.98 -10.79
N SER A 656 -35.87 14.45 -9.55
CA SER A 656 -35.98 13.60 -8.36
C SER A 656 -37.34 12.90 -8.32
N GLY A 657 -37.33 11.60 -8.04
CA GLY A 657 -38.52 10.76 -8.05
C GLY A 657 -38.43 9.60 -7.07
N ARG A 658 -39.21 8.55 -7.31
CA ARG A 658 -39.19 7.34 -6.48
C ARG A 658 -37.90 6.53 -6.67
N ASP A 659 -37.40 6.50 -7.89
CA ASP A 659 -36.30 5.69 -8.40
C ASP A 659 -35.03 6.49 -8.72
N PHE A 660 -35.09 7.82 -8.65
CA PHE A 660 -33.95 8.72 -8.81
C PHE A 660 -33.88 9.70 -7.65
N LYS A 661 -32.70 9.85 -7.06
CA LYS A 661 -32.44 10.76 -5.95
C LYS A 661 -31.34 11.75 -6.31
N ILE A 662 -31.52 12.98 -5.86
CA ILE A 662 -30.54 14.07 -6.00
C ILE A 662 -30.06 14.44 -4.61
N TRP A 663 -28.80 14.18 -4.31
CA TRP A 663 -28.16 14.55 -3.05
C TRP A 663 -27.32 15.81 -3.19
N ALA A 664 -27.07 16.50 -2.08
CA ALA A 664 -26.04 17.52 -1.99
C ALA A 664 -24.92 17.06 -1.08
N MET A 665 -23.67 17.35 -1.46
CA MET A 665 -22.56 17.21 -0.53
C MET A 665 -22.62 18.35 0.49
N ALA A 666 -22.76 17.99 1.76
CA ALA A 666 -22.82 18.93 2.86
C ALA A 666 -21.40 19.24 3.36
N GLU A 667 -20.72 20.11 2.62
CA GLU A 667 -19.32 20.45 2.85
C GLU A 667 -19.07 21.95 3.06
N VAL A 668 -20.00 22.82 2.66
CA VAL A 668 -19.93 24.27 2.90
C VAL A 668 -20.80 24.60 4.12
N PRO A 669 -20.31 25.33 5.14
CA PRO A 669 -21.08 25.61 6.37
C PRO A 669 -22.47 26.21 6.14
N SER A 670 -22.69 26.96 5.05
CA SER A 670 -24.01 27.49 4.69
C SER A 670 -25.09 26.41 4.56
N ILE A 671 -24.74 25.22 4.06
CA ILE A 671 -25.68 24.10 3.92
C ILE A 671 -26.12 23.54 5.27
N VAL A 672 -25.24 23.59 6.28
CA VAL A 672 -25.55 23.17 7.65
C VAL A 672 -26.52 24.15 8.28
N PHE A 673 -26.22 25.45 8.18
CA PHE A 673 -27.06 26.49 8.76
C PHE A 673 -28.44 26.55 8.13
N LEU A 674 -28.52 26.37 6.81
CA LEU A 674 -29.75 26.44 6.01
C LEU A 674 -30.25 25.07 5.54
N ALA A 675 -29.92 23.99 6.26
CA ALA A 675 -30.24 22.61 5.84
C ALA A 675 -31.73 22.40 5.50
N GLU A 676 -32.63 23.01 6.27
CA GLU A 676 -34.09 22.94 6.03
C GLU A 676 -34.50 23.59 4.70
N GLU A 677 -33.86 24.69 4.31
CA GLU A 677 -34.14 25.37 3.05
C GLU A 677 -33.52 24.62 1.86
N PHE A 678 -32.29 24.10 2.03
CA PHE A 678 -31.66 23.25 1.01
C PHE A 678 -32.43 21.95 0.80
N ALA A 679 -33.09 21.42 1.83
CA ALA A 679 -33.92 20.23 1.75
C ALA A 679 -35.15 20.38 0.84
N ARG A 680 -35.48 21.59 0.37
CA ARG A 680 -36.46 21.80 -0.72
C ARG A 680 -35.96 21.23 -2.05
N TYR A 681 -34.65 21.27 -2.28
CA TYR A 681 -34.02 20.97 -3.57
C TYR A 681 -33.40 19.57 -3.64
N PHE A 682 -33.02 19.01 -2.48
CA PHE A 682 -32.29 17.74 -2.41
C PHE A 682 -33.05 16.69 -1.59
N ASP A 683 -33.00 15.44 -2.04
CA ASP A 683 -33.58 14.28 -1.35
C ASP A 683 -32.77 13.85 -0.11
N GLY A 684 -31.51 14.25 -0.05
CA GLY A 684 -30.58 13.87 1.00
C GLY A 684 -29.27 14.64 0.95
N PHE A 685 -28.46 14.46 1.98
CA PHE A 685 -27.17 15.10 2.14
C PHE A 685 -26.09 14.04 2.35
N SER A 686 -24.89 14.28 1.83
CA SER A 686 -23.70 13.51 2.21
C SER A 686 -22.65 14.45 2.77
N ILE A 687 -22.32 14.33 4.05
CA ILE A 687 -21.31 15.17 4.70
C ILE A 687 -19.95 14.92 4.05
N GLY A 688 -19.36 15.95 3.45
CA GLY A 688 -17.97 15.95 3.01
C GLY A 688 -17.09 16.42 4.17
N SER A 689 -16.74 15.51 5.08
CA SER A 689 -16.18 15.88 6.39
C SER A 689 -14.85 16.62 6.29
N ASN A 690 -14.04 16.32 5.28
CA ASN A 690 -12.78 17.02 5.04
C ASN A 690 -12.99 18.51 4.74
N ASP A 691 -13.81 18.82 3.73
CA ASP A 691 -14.04 20.18 3.27
C ASP A 691 -14.91 20.95 4.28
N LEU A 692 -15.84 20.27 4.97
CA LEU A 692 -16.57 20.84 6.10
C LEU A 692 -15.64 21.24 7.25
N THR A 693 -14.66 20.39 7.59
CA THR A 693 -13.65 20.69 8.62
C THR A 693 -12.80 21.88 8.20
N GLN A 694 -12.28 21.87 6.98
CA GLN A 694 -11.48 22.96 6.43
C GLN A 694 -12.22 24.30 6.47
N LEU A 695 -13.49 24.34 6.08
CA LEU A 695 -14.28 25.58 6.05
C LEU A 695 -14.80 26.01 7.41
N THR A 696 -15.07 25.06 8.32
CA THR A 696 -15.52 25.37 9.68
C THR A 696 -14.37 25.90 10.54
N LEU A 697 -13.17 25.33 10.40
CA LEU A 697 -11.99 25.70 11.17
C LEU A 697 -11.13 26.78 10.49
N GLY A 698 -11.39 27.06 9.21
CA GLY A 698 -10.62 28.05 8.45
C GLY A 698 -9.20 27.58 8.12
N THR A 699 -9.03 26.31 7.77
CA THR A 699 -7.72 25.67 7.58
C THR A 699 -7.60 25.01 6.22
N ASP A 700 -6.49 25.23 5.52
CA ASP A 700 -6.16 24.49 4.30
C ASP A 700 -5.46 23.18 4.65
N ARG A 701 -6.07 22.03 4.32
CA ARG A 701 -5.48 20.71 4.59
C ARG A 701 -4.22 20.42 3.78
N ASP A 702 -4.00 21.11 2.65
CA ASP A 702 -2.77 20.98 1.86
C ASP A 702 -1.62 21.79 2.50
N SER A 703 -1.94 22.70 3.42
CA SER A 703 -0.94 23.48 4.16
C SER A 703 -0.39 22.68 5.34
N ALA A 704 0.86 22.24 5.23
CA ALA A 704 1.54 21.50 6.28
C ALA A 704 1.92 22.36 7.51
N ILE A 705 1.65 23.67 7.52
CA ILE A 705 2.11 24.57 8.59
C ILE A 705 1.29 24.36 9.87
N LEU A 706 -0.03 24.47 9.80
CA LEU A 706 -0.90 24.37 10.98
C LEU A 706 -0.85 22.96 11.61
N PRO A 707 -0.94 21.85 10.86
CA PRO A 707 -0.81 20.51 11.44
C PRO A 707 0.57 20.23 12.06
N LYS A 708 1.65 20.91 11.59
CA LYS A 708 2.97 20.83 12.22
C LYS A 708 3.05 21.57 13.56
N ILE A 709 2.26 22.63 13.72
CA ILE A 709 2.16 23.36 15.00
C ILE A 709 1.38 22.50 15.98
N ASP A 710 0.20 22.03 15.57
CA ASP A 710 -0.64 21.12 16.34
C ASP A 710 -1.58 20.34 15.41
N PRO A 711 -1.65 19.00 15.47
CA PRO A 711 -2.54 18.22 14.60
C PRO A 711 -4.02 18.60 14.79
N ARG A 712 -4.41 19.19 15.93
CA ARG A 712 -5.79 19.62 16.20
C ARG A 712 -6.27 20.78 15.30
N TYR A 713 -5.36 21.46 14.60
CA TYR A 713 -5.78 22.46 13.61
C TYR A 713 -6.56 21.85 12.44
N PHE A 714 -6.42 20.54 12.19
CA PHE A 714 -7.28 19.83 11.24
C PHE A 714 -7.71 18.50 11.88
N ASP A 715 -8.78 18.54 12.68
CA ASP A 715 -9.40 17.36 13.28
C ASP A 715 -10.90 17.35 13.01
N GLU A 716 -11.36 16.32 12.29
CA GLU A 716 -12.78 16.13 11.96
C GLU A 716 -13.65 15.87 13.20
N ARG A 717 -13.02 15.55 14.34
CA ARG A 717 -13.67 15.35 15.64
C ARG A 717 -13.81 16.64 16.45
N ASP A 718 -13.32 17.77 15.93
CA ASP A 718 -13.42 19.05 16.62
C ASP A 718 -14.89 19.35 17.00
N PRO A 719 -15.16 19.86 18.22
CA PRO A 719 -16.50 20.23 18.68
C PRO A 719 -17.32 21.06 17.69
N ALA A 720 -16.69 21.99 16.96
CA ALA A 720 -17.38 22.81 15.97
C ALA A 720 -17.87 21.97 14.78
N VAL A 721 -17.05 21.01 14.33
CA VAL A 721 -17.38 20.09 13.24
C VAL A 721 -18.44 19.07 13.68
N LYS A 722 -18.29 18.46 14.86
CA LYS A 722 -19.33 17.60 15.45
C LYS A 722 -20.66 18.35 15.59
N THR A 723 -20.63 19.60 16.05
CA THR A 723 -21.81 20.46 16.15
C THR A 723 -22.43 20.77 14.78
N ALA A 724 -21.61 21.01 13.75
CA ALA A 724 -22.14 21.21 12.40
C ALA A 724 -22.83 19.94 11.88
N ILE A 725 -22.22 18.77 12.08
CA ILE A 725 -22.74 17.47 11.63
C ILE A 725 -24.06 17.12 12.33
N ALA A 726 -24.12 17.20 13.66
CA ALA A 726 -25.33 16.85 14.38
C ALA A 726 -26.49 17.84 14.08
N MET A 727 -26.18 19.12 13.85
CA MET A 727 -27.18 20.12 13.43
C MET A 727 -27.75 19.79 12.05
N LEU A 728 -26.89 19.37 11.11
CA LEU A 728 -27.32 18.94 9.78
C LEU A 728 -28.23 17.70 9.85
N ILE A 729 -27.82 16.66 10.59
CA ILE A 729 -28.59 15.43 10.75
C ILE A 729 -29.98 15.76 11.30
N GLU A 730 -30.03 16.51 12.40
CA GLU A 730 -31.29 16.91 13.04
C GLU A 730 -32.20 17.67 12.08
N LYS A 731 -31.67 18.70 11.39
CA LYS A 731 -32.46 19.55 10.49
C LYS A 731 -32.93 18.82 9.23
N ALA A 732 -32.10 17.93 8.68
CA ALA A 732 -32.45 17.14 7.51
C ALA A 732 -33.57 16.14 7.82
N HIS A 733 -33.50 15.47 8.98
CA HIS A 733 -34.54 14.52 9.41
C HIS A 733 -35.86 15.20 9.77
N ASN A 734 -35.81 16.40 10.35
CA ASN A 734 -36.99 17.18 10.74
C ASN A 734 -37.44 18.19 9.67
N SER A 735 -36.95 18.07 8.44
CA SER A 735 -37.24 19.05 7.39
C SER A 735 -38.75 19.16 7.13
N PRO A 736 -39.29 20.39 6.95
CA PRO A 736 -40.69 20.59 6.59
C PRO A 736 -41.05 20.04 5.20
N TYR A 737 -40.04 19.71 4.37
CA TYR A 737 -40.22 19.12 3.04
C TYR A 737 -40.17 17.59 3.05
N GLY A 738 -40.18 16.97 4.23
CA GLY A 738 -40.09 15.54 4.45
C GLY A 738 -38.70 15.08 4.84
N TYR A 739 -38.61 13.87 5.36
CA TYR A 739 -37.36 13.28 5.85
C TYR A 739 -36.30 13.24 4.75
N ARG A 740 -35.15 13.88 4.98
CA ARG A 740 -33.98 13.84 4.08
C ARG A 740 -32.92 12.95 4.68
N THR A 741 -32.45 11.98 3.90
CA THR A 741 -31.40 11.06 4.36
C THR A 741 -30.07 11.79 4.51
N VAL A 742 -29.31 11.49 5.55
CA VAL A 742 -27.96 12.02 5.76
C VAL A 742 -26.94 10.88 5.78
N SER A 743 -25.98 10.98 4.87
CA SER A 743 -24.80 10.14 4.80
C SER A 743 -23.57 10.94 5.21
N ILE A 744 -22.45 10.26 5.46
CA ILE A 744 -21.12 10.89 5.51
C ILE A 744 -20.16 10.17 4.57
N CYS A 745 -19.31 10.94 3.90
CA CYS A 745 -18.21 10.44 3.10
C CYS A 745 -16.91 11.12 3.56
N GLY A 746 -15.93 10.31 3.94
CA GLY A 746 -14.69 10.80 4.54
C GLY A 746 -13.92 9.67 5.20
N GLN A 747 -12.69 9.95 5.61
CA GLN A 747 -11.86 8.95 6.27
C GLN A 747 -12.17 8.85 7.77
N ALA A 748 -12.66 9.90 8.42
CA ALA A 748 -12.96 9.88 9.86
C ALA A 748 -13.76 8.65 10.35
N PRO A 749 -14.89 8.24 9.74
CA PRO A 749 -15.62 7.05 10.19
C PRO A 749 -14.84 5.73 9.99
N SER A 750 -13.88 5.72 9.07
CA SER A 750 -13.01 4.57 8.79
C SER A 750 -11.86 4.47 9.80
N VAL A 751 -11.41 5.61 10.34
CA VAL A 751 -10.22 5.73 11.17
C VAL A 751 -10.56 5.78 12.67
N TYR A 752 -11.64 6.47 13.05
CA TYR A 752 -11.99 6.80 14.44
C TYR A 752 -13.30 6.11 14.88
N PRO A 753 -13.24 4.99 15.62
CA PRO A 753 -14.42 4.30 16.12
C PRO A 753 -15.36 5.18 16.96
N GLU A 754 -14.79 6.10 17.75
CA GLU A 754 -15.53 7.05 18.58
C GLU A 754 -16.35 8.03 17.73
N PHE A 755 -15.84 8.42 16.57
CA PHE A 755 -16.56 9.28 15.64
C PHE A 755 -17.71 8.54 14.96
N THR A 756 -17.50 7.26 14.60
CA THR A 756 -18.58 6.39 14.11
C THR A 756 -19.66 6.18 15.16
N GLU A 757 -19.31 5.99 16.43
CA GLU A 757 -20.27 5.95 17.53
C GLU A 757 -21.08 7.25 17.63
N PHE A 758 -20.41 8.41 17.60
CA PHE A 758 -21.07 9.70 17.57
C PHE A 758 -22.11 9.77 16.43
N LEU A 759 -21.72 9.46 15.19
CA LEU A 759 -22.61 9.53 14.03
C LEU A 759 -23.84 8.62 14.17
N VAL A 760 -23.64 7.37 14.62
CA VAL A 760 -24.74 6.41 14.83
C VAL A 760 -25.67 6.90 15.93
N ARG A 761 -25.14 7.45 17.03
CA ARG A 761 -25.94 8.00 18.14
C ARG A 761 -26.74 9.24 17.73
N GLN A 762 -26.19 10.07 16.83
CA GLN A 762 -26.93 11.20 16.23
C GLN A 762 -27.99 10.76 15.22
N GLY A 763 -28.03 9.47 14.86
CA GLY A 763 -29.06 8.89 14.01
C GLY A 763 -28.74 8.91 12.52
N ILE A 764 -27.47 8.99 12.13
CA ILE A 764 -27.09 9.01 10.70
C ILE A 764 -27.68 7.83 9.91
N ASP A 765 -28.15 8.08 8.68
CA ASP A 765 -28.78 7.06 7.85
C ASP A 765 -27.76 6.10 7.23
N SER A 766 -26.59 6.62 6.86
CA SER A 766 -25.53 5.82 6.25
C SER A 766 -24.12 6.36 6.50
N VAL A 767 -23.14 5.47 6.54
CA VAL A 767 -21.71 5.81 6.56
C VAL A 767 -21.03 5.22 5.34
N SER A 768 -20.35 6.06 4.55
CA SER A 768 -19.64 5.64 3.34
C SER A 768 -18.14 5.58 3.61
N VAL A 769 -17.60 4.36 3.67
CA VAL A 769 -16.22 4.07 4.08
C VAL A 769 -15.37 3.47 2.96
N ASN A 770 -14.06 3.37 3.17
CA ASN A 770 -13.19 2.70 2.21
C ASN A 770 -13.44 1.17 2.20
N PRO A 771 -13.17 0.48 1.07
CA PRO A 771 -13.45 -0.95 0.93
C PRO A 771 -12.84 -1.84 2.03
N ASP A 772 -11.63 -1.54 2.45
CA ASP A 772 -10.84 -2.30 3.44
C ASP A 772 -11.47 -2.33 4.84
N VAL A 773 -12.28 -1.33 5.19
CA VAL A 773 -12.90 -1.22 6.52
C VAL A 773 -14.40 -1.51 6.52
N VAL A 774 -15.02 -1.91 5.40
CA VAL A 774 -16.48 -2.15 5.31
C VAL A 774 -16.96 -3.17 6.34
N VAL A 775 -16.26 -4.30 6.47
CA VAL A 775 -16.62 -5.39 7.40
C VAL A 775 -16.53 -4.89 8.84
N ARG A 776 -15.38 -4.33 9.22
CA ARG A 776 -15.13 -3.79 10.57
C ARG A 776 -16.13 -2.70 10.95
N THR A 777 -16.43 -1.79 10.01
CA THR A 777 -17.39 -0.69 10.24
C THR A 777 -18.78 -1.25 10.49
N ARG A 778 -19.21 -2.25 9.72
CA ARG A 778 -20.52 -2.91 9.94
C ARG A 778 -20.61 -3.56 11.32
N GLU A 779 -19.58 -4.29 11.73
CA GLU A 779 -19.53 -4.93 13.05
C GLU A 779 -19.59 -3.90 14.18
N LEU A 780 -18.83 -2.80 14.04
CA LEU A 780 -18.82 -1.69 14.98
C LEU A 780 -20.21 -1.05 15.10
N VAL A 781 -20.84 -0.71 13.97
CA VAL A 781 -22.19 -0.13 13.93
C VAL A 781 -23.21 -1.07 14.59
N ALA A 782 -23.16 -2.37 14.28
CA ALA A 782 -24.03 -3.36 14.91
C ALA A 782 -23.83 -3.43 16.43
N ALA A 783 -22.60 -3.35 16.91
CA ALA A 783 -22.29 -3.32 18.33
C ALA A 783 -22.82 -2.04 19.01
N ILE A 784 -22.65 -0.87 18.38
CA ILE A 784 -23.16 0.42 18.88
C ILE A 784 -24.68 0.39 18.96
N GLU A 785 -25.38 -0.01 17.90
CA GLU A 785 -26.85 -0.07 17.87
C GLU A 785 -27.40 -1.03 18.94
N ARG A 786 -26.79 -2.21 19.12
CA ARG A 786 -27.16 -3.14 20.20
C ARG A 786 -26.99 -2.51 21.58
N ARG A 787 -25.86 -1.82 21.80
CA ARG A 787 -25.61 -1.11 23.06
C ARG A 787 -26.66 -0.02 23.29
N MET A 788 -27.01 0.77 22.27
CA MET A 788 -28.06 1.80 22.38
C MET A 788 -29.43 1.21 22.76
N LEU A 789 -29.78 0.03 22.22
CA LEU A 789 -31.02 -0.65 22.59
C LEU A 789 -31.01 -1.09 24.07
N ILE A 790 -29.87 -1.59 24.56
CA ILE A 790 -29.69 -1.99 25.97
C ILE A 790 -29.75 -0.77 26.88
N GLU A 791 -29.01 0.30 26.56
CA GLU A 791 -29.03 1.57 27.30
C GLU A 791 -30.46 2.11 27.41
N LYS A 792 -31.19 2.13 26.30
CA LYS A 792 -32.60 2.56 26.27
C LYS A 792 -33.50 1.66 27.12
N ALA A 793 -33.29 0.34 27.10
CA ALA A 793 -34.03 -0.59 27.96
C ALA A 793 -33.73 -0.42 29.45
N LEU A 794 -32.51 0.02 29.78
CA LEU A 794 -32.07 0.32 31.15
C LEU A 794 -32.39 1.76 31.60
N GLY A 795 -32.95 2.60 30.72
CA GLY A 795 -33.23 4.02 31.02
C GLY A 795 -31.97 4.89 31.15
N ILE A 796 -30.87 4.47 30.54
CA ILE A 796 -29.61 5.23 30.50
C ILE A 796 -29.69 6.24 29.35
N GLU A 797 -29.54 7.52 29.66
CA GLU A 797 -29.39 8.58 28.66
C GLU A 797 -27.90 8.89 28.44
N HIS A 798 -27.49 8.92 27.19
CA HIS A 798 -26.13 9.28 26.80
C HIS A 798 -26.11 10.74 26.30
N TYR A 799 -25.22 11.55 26.87
CA TYR A 799 -25.01 12.94 26.50
C TYR A 799 -23.61 13.10 25.93
N ASP A 800 -23.49 13.63 24.72
CA ASP A 800 -22.21 13.99 24.13
C ASP A 800 -21.80 15.37 24.67
N GLU A 801 -20.85 15.38 25.62
CA GLU A 801 -20.40 16.59 26.32
C GLU A 801 -19.68 17.58 25.40
N ASP A 802 -19.20 17.12 24.24
CA ASP A 802 -18.44 17.93 23.28
C ASP A 802 -19.34 18.80 22.39
N LEU A 803 -20.67 18.60 22.40
CA LEU A 803 -21.57 19.37 21.54
C LEU A 803 -21.75 20.81 22.06
N GLY A 804 -21.35 21.78 21.23
CA GLY A 804 -21.44 23.20 21.52
C GLY A 804 -22.85 23.78 21.37
N TRP A 805 -23.01 25.07 21.67
CA TRP A 805 -24.25 25.81 21.36
C TRP A 805 -24.38 25.98 19.83
N PRO A 806 -25.57 25.75 19.22
CA PRO A 806 -26.91 25.68 19.81
C PRO A 806 -27.37 24.29 20.30
N MET A 807 -26.54 23.25 20.22
CA MET A 807 -26.92 21.86 20.55
C MET A 807 -26.83 21.45 22.02
N ARG A 808 -26.78 22.42 22.96
CA ARG A 808 -27.19 22.15 24.35
C ARG A 808 -28.71 22.07 24.41
N ARG A 809 -29.29 20.93 24.01
CA ARG A 809 -30.72 20.65 24.22
C ARG A 809 -30.99 20.38 25.71
N VAL A 810 -31.13 21.44 26.49
CA VAL A 810 -31.94 21.39 27.72
C VAL A 810 -33.40 21.38 27.30
N ARG A 811 -34.08 20.23 27.33
CA ARG A 811 -35.55 20.23 27.35
C ARG A 811 -36.02 20.74 28.71
N ARG A 812 -36.33 22.03 28.82
CA ARG A 812 -37.09 22.58 29.95
C ARG A 812 -38.51 22.02 29.90
N GLY A 813 -38.90 21.27 30.95
CA GLY A 813 -40.24 20.72 31.11
C GLY A 813 -40.53 20.02 32.45
N LEU A 814 -39.55 19.87 33.35
CA LEU A 814 -39.75 19.51 34.75
C LEU A 814 -39.01 20.54 35.64
N PRO A 815 -39.51 20.87 36.85
CA PRO A 815 -39.23 22.14 37.51
C PRO A 815 -37.77 22.26 37.97
N ASN A 816 -37.20 23.47 37.81
CA ASN A 816 -35.84 23.82 38.23
C ASN A 816 -35.63 23.57 39.73
N VAL A 817 -34.84 22.56 40.08
CA VAL A 817 -34.19 22.48 41.39
C VAL A 817 -32.70 22.73 41.17
N TRP A 818 -32.22 23.85 41.71
CA TRP A 818 -30.81 24.23 41.63
C TRP A 818 -29.96 23.21 42.41
N ALA A 819 -29.13 22.44 41.72
CA ALA A 819 -28.09 21.62 42.36
C ALA A 819 -26.82 22.46 42.52
N ARG A 820 -26.29 22.51 43.74
CA ARG A 820 -25.08 23.24 44.16
C ARG A 820 -23.81 22.58 43.60
N ARG A 821 -22.71 23.34 43.55
CA ARG A 821 -21.37 22.83 43.17
C ARG A 821 -20.84 21.83 44.20
N VAL A 822 -20.04 20.88 43.73
CA VAL A 822 -19.40 19.80 44.51
C VAL A 822 -18.35 20.35 45.51
N ASP A 823 -17.97 21.62 45.41
CA ASP A 823 -17.04 22.27 46.35
C ASP A 823 -17.73 22.75 47.65
N GLU A 824 -19.05 22.56 47.78
CA GLU A 824 -19.84 22.87 48.98
C GLU A 824 -20.29 21.63 49.79
N ILE A 825 -19.62 20.48 49.58
CA ILE A 825 -19.63 19.29 50.45
C ILE A 825 -18.19 19.01 50.86
#